data_AF-A0A929NH37-F1
#
_entry.id   AF-A0A929NH37-F1
#
_cell.length_a   1.000
_cell.length_b   1.000
_cell.length_c   1.000
_cell.angle_alpha   90.00
_cell.angle_beta   90.00
_cell.angle_gamma   90.00
#
_symmetry.space_group_name_H-M   'P 1'
#
loop_
_entity.id
_entity.type
_entity.pdbx_description
1 polymer ?
#
loop_
_entity_poly.entity_id
_entity_poly.type
_entity_poly.pdbx_seq_one_letter_code
_entity_poly.pdbx_strand_id
1 'polypeptide(L)'
;MIKQFESVISALMQPEEEKNTFSIFDPACQFDEDRTENAGIAQALNAAFLITLAGDMHPAFERAKRFLNSMINSSEWADAARFYINGINLVHWEINSMCRHDPDFANRLKTLARWASDKETLNNAEKTTEKIWAVFFPEANGIRENKQEHLKALREKRTVTIDKLNNTPITDPAGQILFTSNALLTIPPASKSPYELHLSDHLKERLLDTAREPQLYWYDHPVQIGVEPEKNEILYGLRGLDATIEFERDRGNMSRNAKITCVLSASVTHHGLHDIAKNYIEEEFAHSGSLKDIDVYVFTEADTQQILNEILVPAAAHYLQCKGARELLSMFGVDGEYGRHYNFLKAIAPFWNILIQPEIRATFKIDLDQVFPQKELVEQGGASAFEHFKTPLWGAHGLDSDGRPVELGMIAGALVNERDIGKSLFTPDVTFPDRPLLPDEHIFFSTLPQALSTEAEMMTRYTTDKLNGKRRCIQRIHVTGGTNGILIDSLRRHRPFTPSFIGRAEDQAYILSVLPDPGTRLAYVHKDGLIMRHDKEAFAQEAIQSAYVAKLVGDYVRILYFSAYARALTGDVARLKDAIDPFTGCFISRIPASVVYLRFGLKAASFFTEDKEEQGLEFVKMGAKRIMAALGFAGGENSALKQCYEKERLGWNLYYDTLSAMEDALKNGDGFALELRKKAKSIIKQCSIRFGSR
;
A
#
# COMPACT_ATOMS: atom_id res chain seq x y z
N MET A 1 32.38 -14.56 -9.37
CA MET A 1 31.03 -14.24 -8.86
C MET A 1 30.06 -13.99 -10.01
N ILE A 2 30.31 -13.05 -10.94
CA ILE A 2 29.40 -12.85 -12.11
C ILE A 2 29.21 -14.15 -12.91
N LYS A 3 30.29 -14.87 -13.27
CA LYS A 3 30.19 -16.18 -13.92
C LYS A 3 29.37 -17.23 -13.17
N GLN A 4 29.31 -17.15 -11.83
CA GLN A 4 28.47 -18.04 -11.01
C GLN A 4 27.00 -17.62 -11.05
N PHE A 5 26.73 -16.32 -11.13
CA PHE A 5 25.38 -15.82 -11.36
C PHE A 5 24.90 -16.19 -12.77
N GLU A 6 25.70 -15.92 -13.81
CA GLU A 6 25.41 -16.31 -15.20
C GLU A 6 25.16 -17.82 -15.31
N SER A 7 25.95 -18.67 -14.63
CA SER A 7 25.69 -20.12 -14.62
C SER A 7 24.37 -20.51 -13.96
N VAL A 8 23.96 -19.81 -12.90
CA VAL A 8 22.64 -20.03 -12.29
C VAL A 8 21.54 -19.62 -13.26
N ILE A 9 21.60 -18.41 -13.80
CA ILE A 9 20.57 -17.90 -14.71
C ILE A 9 20.49 -18.78 -15.96
N SER A 10 21.63 -19.16 -16.54
CA SER A 10 21.70 -20.07 -17.68
C SER A 10 21.02 -21.39 -17.36
N ALA A 11 21.36 -22.06 -16.24
CA ALA A 11 20.75 -23.34 -15.85
C ALA A 11 19.23 -23.24 -15.65
N LEU A 12 18.75 -22.12 -15.10
CA LEU A 12 17.32 -21.87 -14.86
C LEU A 12 16.55 -21.46 -16.14
N MET A 13 17.26 -21.12 -17.22
CA MET A 13 16.69 -20.64 -18.48
C MET A 13 17.08 -21.52 -19.68
N GLN A 14 17.34 -22.81 -19.47
CA GLN A 14 17.70 -23.72 -20.55
C GLN A 14 16.47 -24.25 -21.28
N PRO A 15 16.61 -24.62 -22.57
CA PRO A 15 15.60 -25.41 -23.29
C PRO A 15 15.32 -26.72 -22.57
N GLU A 16 14.07 -27.21 -22.63
CA GLU A 16 13.73 -28.56 -22.17
C GLU A 16 14.35 -29.60 -23.12
N GLU A 17 15.66 -29.87 -23.01
CA GLU A 17 16.34 -30.88 -23.82
C GLU A 17 16.07 -32.31 -23.33
N GLU A 18 15.76 -32.49 -22.04
CA GLU A 18 15.49 -33.79 -21.40
C GLU A 18 14.25 -33.71 -20.49
N LYS A 19 13.30 -34.65 -20.66
CA LYS A 19 12.17 -34.81 -19.73
C LYS A 19 12.72 -34.95 -18.30
N ASN A 20 12.30 -34.06 -17.40
CA ASN A 20 12.52 -34.03 -15.94
C ASN A 20 13.60 -33.08 -15.38
N THR A 21 14.34 -32.32 -16.19
CA THR A 21 15.27 -31.30 -15.65
C THR A 21 14.51 -30.01 -15.34
N PHE A 22 14.64 -29.47 -14.11
CA PHE A 22 13.97 -28.22 -13.73
C PHE A 22 14.51 -27.03 -14.53
N SER A 23 13.59 -26.34 -15.23
CA SER A 23 13.80 -25.04 -15.88
C SER A 23 12.66 -24.12 -15.48
N ILE A 24 12.95 -22.83 -15.27
CA ILE A 24 11.91 -21.83 -14.98
C ILE A 24 11.21 -21.43 -16.27
N PHE A 25 11.99 -21.19 -17.34
CA PHE A 25 11.48 -20.72 -18.62
C PHE A 25 12.59 -20.76 -19.70
N ASP A 26 12.30 -21.26 -20.90
CA ASP A 26 13.21 -21.20 -22.05
C ASP A 26 12.95 -19.92 -22.88
N PRO A 27 13.82 -18.90 -22.84
CA PRO A 27 13.62 -17.68 -23.61
C PRO A 27 13.88 -17.86 -25.12
N ALA A 28 14.52 -18.94 -25.57
CA ALA A 28 14.75 -19.16 -27.00
C ALA A 28 13.44 -19.37 -27.77
N CYS A 29 12.41 -19.93 -27.12
CA CYS A 29 11.11 -20.15 -27.76
C CYS A 29 10.34 -18.84 -28.07
N GLN A 30 10.72 -17.73 -27.43
CA GLN A 30 10.12 -16.41 -27.63
C GLN A 30 11.05 -15.41 -28.33
N PHE A 31 12.26 -15.84 -28.73
CA PHE A 31 13.21 -14.96 -29.38
C PHE A 31 13.17 -15.11 -30.91
N ASP A 32 12.39 -14.23 -31.55
CA ASP A 32 12.32 -14.08 -32.99
C ASP A 32 12.57 -12.61 -33.39
N GLU A 33 13.70 -12.36 -34.05
CA GLU A 33 14.15 -11.03 -34.45
C GLU A 33 13.44 -10.49 -35.70
N ASP A 34 12.66 -11.33 -36.39
CA ASP A 34 11.95 -10.99 -37.63
C ASP A 34 10.49 -10.53 -37.37
N ARG A 35 10.02 -10.58 -36.11
CA ARG A 35 8.67 -10.12 -35.73
C ARG A 35 8.54 -8.60 -35.97
N THR A 36 7.41 -8.18 -36.55
CA THR A 36 7.18 -6.76 -36.94
C THR A 36 6.00 -6.13 -36.22
N GLU A 37 5.09 -6.94 -35.71
CA GLU A 37 3.97 -6.52 -34.88
C GLU A 37 4.44 -6.14 -33.47
N ASN A 38 3.77 -5.17 -32.87
CA ASN A 38 4.21 -4.57 -31.61
C ASN A 38 4.35 -5.57 -30.45
N ALA A 39 3.41 -6.50 -30.32
CA ALA A 39 3.48 -7.54 -29.29
C ALA A 39 4.67 -8.49 -29.53
N GLY A 40 4.90 -8.90 -30.78
CA GLY A 40 6.04 -9.74 -31.15
C GLY A 40 7.39 -9.06 -30.91
N ILE A 41 7.50 -7.75 -31.17
CA ILE A 41 8.72 -6.98 -30.87
C ILE A 41 8.95 -6.90 -29.34
N ALA A 42 7.90 -6.64 -28.56
CA ALA A 42 8.00 -6.63 -27.09
C ALA A 42 8.44 -7.99 -26.53
N GLN A 43 7.88 -9.07 -27.07
CA GLN A 43 8.24 -10.44 -26.75
C GLN A 43 9.71 -10.72 -27.06
N ALA A 44 10.17 -10.38 -28.26
CA ALA A 44 11.56 -10.57 -28.68
C ALA A 44 12.56 -9.75 -27.84
N LEU A 45 12.22 -8.50 -27.49
CA LEU A 45 13.04 -7.66 -26.59
C LEU A 45 13.18 -8.29 -25.20
N ASN A 46 12.09 -8.81 -24.65
CA ASN A 46 12.09 -9.47 -23.35
C ASN A 46 12.91 -10.77 -23.37
N ALA A 47 12.71 -11.60 -24.39
CA ALA A 47 13.47 -12.83 -24.57
C ALA A 47 14.97 -12.54 -24.74
N ALA A 48 15.33 -11.53 -25.55
CA ALA A 48 16.70 -11.11 -25.74
C ALA A 48 17.36 -10.63 -24.43
N PHE A 49 16.61 -9.94 -23.57
CA PHE A 49 17.07 -9.55 -22.24
C PHE A 49 17.42 -10.76 -21.38
N LEU A 50 16.51 -11.74 -21.26
CA LEU A 50 16.73 -12.95 -20.46
C LEU A 50 17.92 -13.77 -20.99
N ILE A 51 18.01 -13.95 -22.31
CA ILE A 51 19.15 -14.62 -22.97
C ILE A 51 20.47 -13.90 -22.68
N THR A 52 20.49 -12.57 -22.79
CA THR A 52 21.71 -11.80 -22.54
C THR A 52 22.12 -11.87 -21.07
N LEU A 53 21.16 -11.96 -20.14
CA LEU A 53 21.43 -12.10 -18.71
C LEU A 53 21.96 -13.50 -18.33
N ALA A 54 21.58 -14.54 -19.08
CA ALA A 54 22.15 -15.89 -18.95
C ALA A 54 23.64 -15.98 -19.35
N GLY A 55 24.14 -14.98 -20.08
CA GLY A 55 25.55 -14.88 -20.47
C GLY A 55 25.92 -15.71 -21.70
N ASP A 56 27.23 -15.72 -21.99
CA ASP A 56 27.84 -16.33 -23.20
C ASP A 56 27.67 -17.85 -23.34
N MET A 57 27.22 -18.53 -22.28
CA MET A 57 26.88 -19.95 -22.33
C MET A 57 25.56 -20.22 -23.05
N HIS A 58 24.68 -19.22 -23.19
CA HIS A 58 23.45 -19.39 -23.93
C HIS A 58 23.70 -19.31 -25.45
N PRO A 59 23.25 -20.28 -26.27
CA PRO A 59 23.56 -20.33 -27.71
C PRO A 59 23.15 -19.07 -28.50
N ALA A 60 22.07 -18.41 -28.09
CA ALA A 60 21.56 -17.19 -28.72
C ALA A 60 22.17 -15.88 -28.19
N PHE A 61 23.15 -15.90 -27.28
CA PHE A 61 23.67 -14.72 -26.58
C PHE A 61 24.07 -13.56 -27.52
N GLU A 62 24.93 -13.82 -28.51
CA GLU A 62 25.41 -12.77 -29.43
C GLU A 62 24.32 -12.25 -30.39
N ARG A 63 23.29 -13.06 -30.68
CA ARG A 63 22.13 -12.61 -31.47
C ARG A 63 21.25 -11.68 -30.64
N ALA A 64 20.84 -12.14 -29.46
CA ALA A 64 20.03 -11.37 -28.51
C ALA A 64 20.66 -10.02 -28.16
N LYS A 65 21.96 -10.01 -27.86
CA LYS A 65 22.71 -8.79 -27.55
C LYS A 65 22.74 -7.81 -28.73
N ARG A 66 22.93 -8.28 -29.97
CA ARG A 66 22.89 -7.41 -31.16
C ARG A 66 21.51 -6.84 -31.39
N PHE A 67 20.46 -7.65 -31.25
CA PHE A 67 19.07 -7.22 -31.37
C PHE A 67 18.72 -6.11 -30.37
N LEU A 68 19.04 -6.27 -29.09
CA LEU A 68 18.82 -5.21 -28.09
C LEU A 68 19.51 -3.90 -28.48
N ASN A 69 20.76 -3.97 -28.94
CA ASN A 69 21.53 -2.79 -29.32
C ASN A 69 20.97 -2.10 -30.58
N SER A 70 20.48 -2.84 -31.58
CA SER A 70 19.85 -2.22 -32.75
C SER A 70 18.55 -1.50 -32.38
N MET A 71 17.82 -2.00 -31.39
CA MET A 71 16.53 -1.44 -30.97
C MET A 71 16.64 -0.12 -30.19
N ILE A 72 17.83 0.27 -29.72
CA ILE A 72 18.07 1.59 -29.08
C ILE A 72 17.76 2.75 -30.03
N ASN A 73 17.93 2.54 -31.33
CA ASN A 73 17.70 3.57 -32.36
C ASN A 73 16.27 3.53 -32.93
N SER A 74 15.42 2.63 -32.43
CA SER A 74 14.01 2.56 -32.82
C SER A 74 13.25 3.77 -32.28
N SER A 75 12.44 4.43 -33.10
CA SER A 75 11.60 5.54 -32.65
C SER A 75 10.56 5.12 -31.61
N GLU A 76 10.10 3.87 -31.64
CA GLU A 76 9.06 3.37 -30.76
C GLU A 76 9.62 2.56 -29.58
N TRP A 77 10.73 1.86 -29.78
CA TRP A 77 11.23 0.85 -28.83
C TRP A 77 12.53 1.24 -28.11
N ALA A 78 13.08 2.42 -28.40
CA ALA A 78 14.32 2.89 -27.77
C ALA A 78 14.29 2.81 -26.24
N ASP A 79 13.20 3.22 -25.61
CA ASP A 79 13.09 3.26 -24.15
C ASP A 79 13.06 1.85 -23.55
N ALA A 80 12.32 0.92 -24.15
CA ALA A 80 12.29 -0.48 -23.71
C ALA A 80 13.65 -1.18 -23.91
N ALA A 81 14.31 -0.93 -25.05
CA ALA A 81 15.65 -1.46 -25.31
C ALA A 81 16.68 -0.91 -24.30
N ARG A 82 16.66 0.40 -24.03
CA ARG A 82 17.52 1.03 -23.03
C ARG A 82 17.25 0.50 -21.62
N PHE A 83 15.99 0.30 -21.27
CA PHE A 83 15.60 -0.32 -20.00
C PHE A 83 16.27 -1.67 -19.81
N TYR A 84 16.16 -2.58 -20.78
CA TYR A 84 16.75 -3.91 -20.68
C TYR A 84 18.29 -3.90 -20.66
N ILE A 85 18.92 -3.07 -21.50
CA ILE A 85 20.39 -2.95 -21.53
C ILE A 85 20.92 -2.39 -20.21
N ASN A 86 20.28 -1.35 -19.68
CA ASN A 86 20.62 -0.81 -18.37
C ASN A 86 20.38 -1.86 -17.27
N GLY A 87 19.31 -2.63 -17.39
CA GLY A 87 18.99 -3.73 -16.49
C GLY A 87 20.09 -4.78 -16.39
N ILE A 88 20.61 -5.25 -17.52
CA ILE A 88 21.72 -6.22 -17.56
C ILE A 88 22.93 -5.67 -16.79
N ASN A 89 23.31 -4.41 -17.05
CA ASN A 89 24.44 -3.78 -16.38
C ASN A 89 24.20 -3.59 -14.87
N LEU A 90 23.00 -3.17 -14.49
CA LEU A 90 22.62 -2.95 -13.09
C LEU A 90 22.57 -4.26 -12.31
N VAL A 91 21.99 -5.33 -12.86
CA VAL A 91 21.94 -6.65 -12.23
C VAL A 91 23.36 -7.16 -11.99
N HIS A 92 24.23 -7.12 -13.01
CA HIS A 92 25.62 -7.56 -12.86
C HIS A 92 26.39 -6.73 -11.83
N TRP A 93 26.21 -5.41 -11.83
CA TRP A 93 26.84 -4.52 -10.87
C TRP A 93 26.36 -4.80 -9.45
N GLU A 94 25.05 -4.92 -9.24
CA GLU A 94 24.44 -5.10 -7.92
C GLU A 94 24.81 -6.46 -7.31
N ILE A 95 24.73 -7.56 -8.08
CA ILE A 95 25.15 -8.89 -7.63
C ILE A 95 26.64 -8.91 -7.26
N ASN A 96 27.50 -8.33 -8.10
CA ASN A 96 28.94 -8.28 -7.83
C ASN A 96 29.24 -7.40 -6.60
N SER A 97 28.60 -6.25 -6.49
CA SER A 97 28.72 -5.36 -5.32
C SER A 97 28.29 -6.06 -4.05
N MET A 98 27.12 -6.72 -4.04
CA MET A 98 26.64 -7.45 -2.87
C MET A 98 27.54 -8.60 -2.49
N CYS A 99 28.06 -9.38 -3.45
CA CYS A 99 29.02 -10.44 -3.16
C CYS A 99 30.33 -9.95 -2.52
N ARG A 100 30.72 -8.69 -2.75
CA ARG A 100 31.92 -8.09 -2.16
C ARG A 100 31.70 -7.62 -0.73
N HIS A 101 30.50 -7.10 -0.44
CA HIS A 101 30.19 -6.47 0.85
C HIS A 101 29.46 -7.41 1.83
N ASP A 102 28.86 -8.49 1.33
CA ASP A 102 28.06 -9.45 2.10
C ASP A 102 28.56 -10.89 1.85
N PRO A 103 29.45 -11.42 2.73
CA PRO A 103 29.96 -12.78 2.61
C PRO A 103 28.89 -13.87 2.68
N ASP A 104 27.81 -13.63 3.43
CA ASP A 104 26.70 -14.59 3.53
C ASP A 104 25.98 -14.70 2.18
N PHE A 105 25.62 -13.55 1.59
CA PHE A 105 25.05 -13.52 0.24
C PHE A 105 25.94 -14.22 -0.79
N ALA A 106 27.26 -13.93 -0.78
CA ALA A 106 28.21 -14.56 -1.68
C ALA A 106 28.25 -16.09 -1.52
N ASN A 107 28.15 -16.59 -0.29
CA ASN A 107 28.13 -18.02 0.00
C ASN A 107 26.83 -18.69 -0.48
N ARG A 108 25.68 -18.04 -0.29
CA ARG A 108 24.39 -18.52 -0.81
C ARG A 108 24.39 -18.63 -2.32
N LEU A 109 24.90 -17.60 -3.02
CA LEU A 109 25.03 -17.63 -4.49
C LEU A 109 25.97 -18.75 -4.96
N LYS A 110 27.12 -18.96 -4.31
CA LYS A 110 28.02 -20.08 -4.62
C LYS A 110 27.37 -21.45 -4.40
N THR A 111 26.50 -21.54 -3.39
CA THR A 111 25.77 -22.77 -3.08
C THR A 111 24.71 -23.04 -4.14
N LEU A 112 23.96 -22.03 -4.54
CA LEU A 112 23.00 -22.12 -5.65
C LEU A 112 23.69 -22.46 -6.97
N ALA A 113 24.84 -21.86 -7.28
CA ALA A 113 25.60 -22.18 -8.49
C ALA A 113 26.07 -23.64 -8.53
N ARG A 114 26.54 -24.18 -7.40
CA ARG A 114 26.91 -25.61 -7.29
C ARG A 114 25.69 -26.53 -7.43
N TRP A 115 24.56 -26.14 -6.85
CA TRP A 115 23.29 -26.86 -7.02
C TRP A 115 22.84 -26.86 -8.48
N ALA A 116 22.88 -25.71 -9.15
CA ALA A 116 22.43 -25.57 -10.53
C ALA A 116 23.35 -26.29 -11.55
N SER A 117 24.60 -26.60 -11.18
CA SER A 117 25.53 -27.34 -12.04
C SER A 117 25.33 -28.86 -12.04
N ASP A 118 24.53 -29.39 -11.12
CA ASP A 118 24.26 -30.83 -11.00
C ASP A 118 22.84 -31.16 -11.46
N LYS A 119 22.74 -31.92 -12.56
CA LYS A 119 21.47 -32.31 -13.18
C LYS A 119 20.62 -33.17 -12.22
N GLU A 120 21.23 -34.00 -11.37
CA GLU A 120 20.47 -34.84 -10.44
C GLU A 120 19.76 -33.99 -9.39
N THR A 121 20.38 -32.90 -8.94
CA THR A 121 19.78 -31.98 -7.96
C THR A 121 18.65 -31.14 -8.54
N LEU A 122 18.72 -30.81 -9.84
CA LEU A 122 17.67 -30.08 -10.54
C LEU A 122 16.37 -30.89 -10.69
N ASN A 123 16.40 -32.22 -10.56
CA ASN A 123 15.17 -33.04 -10.59
C ASN A 123 14.25 -32.78 -9.37
N ASN A 124 14.72 -32.08 -8.33
CA ASN A 124 13.91 -31.69 -7.19
C ASN A 124 13.50 -30.21 -7.27
N ALA A 125 12.34 -29.96 -7.89
CA ALA A 125 11.81 -28.61 -8.12
C ALA A 125 11.59 -27.81 -6.82
N GLU A 126 11.11 -28.45 -5.75
CA GLU A 126 10.85 -27.81 -4.46
C GLU A 126 12.15 -27.34 -3.79
N LYS A 127 13.14 -28.24 -3.67
CA LYS A 127 14.46 -27.88 -3.13
C LYS A 127 15.18 -26.86 -4.00
N THR A 128 15.06 -26.97 -5.31
CA THR A 128 15.64 -25.99 -6.24
C THR A 128 15.04 -24.60 -6.01
N THR A 129 13.72 -24.51 -5.85
CA THR A 129 13.04 -23.25 -5.50
C THR A 129 13.54 -22.67 -4.18
N GLU A 130 13.66 -23.49 -3.13
CA GLU A 130 14.21 -23.06 -1.84
C GLU A 130 15.64 -22.50 -1.97
N LYS A 131 16.49 -23.11 -2.82
CA LYS A 131 17.84 -22.60 -3.08
C LYS A 131 17.83 -21.28 -3.85
N ILE A 132 16.88 -21.08 -4.76
CA ILE A 132 16.70 -19.82 -5.50
C ILE A 132 16.25 -18.72 -4.51
N TRP A 133 15.21 -18.98 -3.72
CA TRP A 133 14.72 -18.05 -2.71
C TRP A 133 15.80 -17.68 -1.69
N ALA A 134 16.68 -18.61 -1.30
CA ALA A 134 17.76 -18.30 -0.36
C ALA A 134 18.67 -17.15 -0.83
N VAL A 135 18.75 -16.92 -2.15
CA VAL A 135 19.51 -15.82 -2.77
C VAL A 135 18.60 -14.63 -3.08
N PHE A 136 17.47 -14.84 -3.76
CA PHE A 136 16.66 -13.76 -4.32
C PHE A 136 15.50 -13.29 -3.44
N PHE A 137 14.96 -14.17 -2.60
CA PHE A 137 13.81 -13.89 -1.73
C PHE A 137 13.84 -14.71 -0.43
N PRO A 138 14.80 -14.43 0.48
CA PRO A 138 15.04 -15.26 1.67
C PRO A 138 13.83 -15.38 2.61
N GLU A 139 12.87 -14.46 2.49
CA GLU A 139 11.69 -14.39 3.34
C GLU A 139 10.70 -15.53 3.07
N ALA A 140 10.80 -16.20 1.93
CA ALA A 140 9.98 -17.37 1.62
C ALA A 140 10.54 -18.68 2.17
N ASN A 141 11.84 -18.72 2.50
CA ASN A 141 12.52 -19.97 2.80
C ASN A 141 11.90 -20.73 3.97
N GLY A 142 11.65 -22.01 3.77
CA GLY A 142 11.15 -22.93 4.78
C GLY A 142 9.67 -22.76 5.13
N ILE A 143 8.99 -21.70 4.65
CA ILE A 143 7.59 -21.44 4.99
C ILE A 143 6.68 -22.58 4.51
N ARG A 144 6.91 -23.11 3.29
CA ARG A 144 6.07 -24.18 2.72
C ARG A 144 6.19 -25.48 3.51
N GLU A 145 7.42 -25.89 3.84
CA GLU A 145 7.69 -27.14 4.55
C GLU A 145 7.32 -27.06 6.05
N ASN A 146 7.54 -25.91 6.69
CA ASN A 146 7.45 -25.74 8.15
C ASN A 146 6.36 -24.73 8.56
N LYS A 147 5.25 -24.66 7.82
CA LYS A 147 4.17 -23.67 8.01
C LYS A 147 3.79 -23.47 9.48
N GLN A 148 3.49 -24.53 10.21
CA GLN A 148 3.02 -24.44 11.61
C GLN A 148 4.09 -23.91 12.57
N GLU A 149 5.35 -24.23 12.33
CA GLU A 149 6.48 -23.71 13.11
C GLU A 149 6.63 -22.20 12.89
N HIS A 150 6.62 -21.76 11.62
CA HIS A 150 6.68 -20.34 11.28
C HIS A 150 5.50 -19.55 11.82
N LEU A 151 4.28 -20.10 11.80
CA LEU A 151 3.09 -19.45 12.38
C LEU A 151 3.28 -19.22 13.89
N LYS A 152 3.76 -20.24 14.61
CA LYS A 152 4.00 -20.15 16.04
C LYS A 152 5.12 -19.15 16.36
N ALA A 153 6.24 -19.25 15.66
CA ALA A 153 7.38 -18.35 15.84
C ALA A 153 7.01 -16.89 15.59
N LEU A 154 6.22 -16.63 14.55
CA LEU A 154 5.76 -15.27 14.24
C LEU A 154 4.82 -14.74 15.34
N ARG A 155 3.88 -15.54 15.85
CA ARG A 155 3.04 -15.14 17.00
C ARG A 155 3.86 -14.83 18.25
N GLU A 156 4.88 -15.63 18.53
CA GLU A 156 5.80 -15.40 19.65
C GLU A 156 6.58 -14.08 19.48
N LYS A 157 7.12 -13.83 18.28
CA LYS A 157 7.78 -12.57 17.92
C LYS A 157 6.86 -11.35 18.02
N ARG A 158 5.58 -11.52 17.73
CA ARG A 158 4.58 -10.44 17.81
C ARG A 158 4.00 -10.25 19.20
N THR A 159 4.34 -11.09 20.17
CA THR A 159 3.74 -11.00 21.50
C THR A 159 4.23 -9.76 22.26
N VAL A 160 3.29 -9.05 22.87
CA VAL A 160 3.54 -7.94 23.80
C VAL A 160 3.07 -8.35 25.18
N THR A 161 3.91 -8.11 26.19
CA THR A 161 3.55 -8.21 27.60
C THR A 161 3.09 -6.84 28.07
N ILE A 162 1.83 -6.74 28.52
CA ILE A 162 1.20 -5.48 28.89
C ILE A 162 1.59 -5.10 30.32
N ASP A 163 2.18 -3.91 30.45
CA ASP A 163 2.52 -3.33 31.75
C ASP A 163 1.40 -2.41 32.25
N LYS A 164 0.78 -1.66 31.33
CA LYS A 164 -0.24 -0.66 31.66
C LYS A 164 -1.28 -0.56 30.55
N LEU A 165 -2.54 -0.78 30.90
CA LEU A 165 -3.68 -0.52 30.02
C LEU A 165 -3.92 0.99 29.84
N ASN A 166 -4.56 1.37 28.73
CA ASN A 166 -5.04 2.73 28.55
C ASN A 166 -6.04 3.06 29.66
N ASN A 167 -5.76 4.10 30.45
CA ASN A 167 -6.60 4.56 31.54
C ASN A 167 -7.79 5.42 31.07
N THR A 168 -7.76 5.87 29.82
CA THR A 168 -8.80 6.68 29.20
C THR A 168 -9.15 6.09 27.82
N PRO A 169 -9.67 4.85 27.75
CA PRO A 169 -10.08 4.27 26.47
C PRO A 169 -11.15 5.12 25.78
N ILE A 170 -11.40 4.85 24.50
CA ILE A 170 -12.59 5.36 23.82
C ILE A 170 -13.81 4.82 24.55
N THR A 171 -14.75 5.69 24.91
CA THR A 171 -15.99 5.35 25.60
C THR A 171 -17.22 5.60 24.73
N ASP A 172 -17.13 6.58 23.83
CA ASP A 172 -18.17 6.94 22.87
C ASP A 172 -17.56 6.98 21.46
N PRO A 173 -17.51 5.85 20.74
CA PRO A 173 -16.94 5.82 19.39
C PRO A 173 -17.59 6.81 18.42
N ALA A 174 -18.89 7.10 18.56
CA ALA A 174 -19.58 8.03 17.66
C ALA A 174 -19.08 9.47 17.83
N GLY A 175 -18.90 9.92 19.09
CA GLY A 175 -18.46 11.27 19.40
C GLY A 175 -16.94 11.45 19.47
N GLN A 176 -16.16 10.36 19.61
CA GLN A 176 -14.72 10.41 19.87
C GLN A 176 -13.85 9.90 18.71
N ILE A 177 -14.43 9.28 17.67
CA ILE A 177 -13.68 8.80 16.50
C ILE A 177 -14.09 9.60 15.27
N LEU A 178 -13.09 10.17 14.59
CA LEU A 178 -13.27 10.70 13.24
C LEU A 178 -13.10 9.55 12.24
N PHE A 179 -14.18 9.15 11.57
CA PHE A 179 -14.09 8.17 10.50
C PHE A 179 -13.53 8.83 9.24
N THR A 180 -12.67 8.13 8.53
CA THR A 180 -11.96 8.66 7.36
C THR A 180 -11.92 7.65 6.24
N SER A 181 -11.98 8.10 5.00
CA SER A 181 -11.87 7.22 3.84
C SER A 181 -11.38 7.96 2.60
N ASN A 182 -10.86 7.20 1.63
CA ASN A 182 -10.45 7.74 0.33
C ASN A 182 -11.61 7.60 -0.67
N ALA A 183 -11.90 8.67 -1.39
CA ALA A 183 -12.73 8.66 -2.59
C ALA A 183 -11.81 8.89 -3.79
N LEU A 184 -11.45 7.80 -4.48
CA LEU A 184 -10.55 7.84 -5.63
C LEU A 184 -11.39 7.88 -6.90
N LEU A 185 -11.30 8.94 -7.69
CA LEU A 185 -12.13 9.13 -8.89
C LEU A 185 -11.30 9.08 -10.18
N THR A 186 -11.89 8.53 -11.23
CA THR A 186 -11.31 8.53 -12.57
C THR A 186 -12.34 8.83 -13.64
N ILE A 187 -11.86 9.07 -14.87
CA ILE A 187 -12.70 9.31 -16.03
C ILE A 187 -13.66 8.14 -16.30
N PRO A 188 -14.78 8.37 -17.02
CA PRO A 188 -15.74 7.33 -17.35
C PRO A 188 -15.11 6.13 -18.09
N PRO A 189 -15.76 4.94 -18.06
CA PRO A 189 -15.30 3.79 -18.82
C PRO A 189 -15.20 4.11 -20.31
N ALA A 190 -14.17 3.60 -21.00
CA ALA A 190 -13.97 3.83 -22.44
C ALA A 190 -15.16 3.38 -23.31
N SER A 191 -15.97 2.44 -22.80
CA SER A 191 -17.17 1.92 -23.45
C SER A 191 -18.40 2.83 -23.31
N LYS A 192 -18.37 3.86 -22.46
CA LYS A 192 -19.50 4.78 -22.23
C LYS A 192 -19.18 6.19 -22.71
N SER A 193 -20.12 6.77 -23.47
CA SER A 193 -20.04 8.18 -23.82
C SER A 193 -20.41 9.06 -22.62
N PRO A 194 -19.69 10.15 -22.31
CA PRO A 194 -20.09 11.09 -21.26
C PRO A 194 -21.53 11.63 -21.43
N TYR A 195 -22.04 11.71 -22.65
CA TYR A 195 -23.41 12.16 -22.93
C TYR A 195 -24.50 11.18 -22.46
N GLU A 196 -24.17 9.90 -22.35
CA GLU A 196 -25.07 8.84 -21.88
C GLU A 196 -25.15 8.77 -20.36
N LEU A 197 -24.29 9.51 -19.65
CA LEU A 197 -24.26 9.51 -18.20
C LEU A 197 -25.43 10.31 -17.62
N HIS A 198 -25.98 9.84 -16.50
CA HIS A 198 -27.01 10.54 -15.74
C HIS A 198 -26.43 11.64 -14.85
N LEU A 199 -25.66 12.56 -15.46
CA LEU A 199 -24.99 13.69 -14.82
C LEU A 199 -25.49 15.02 -15.39
N SER A 200 -25.29 16.12 -14.66
CA SER A 200 -25.55 17.47 -15.17
C SER A 200 -24.73 17.80 -16.41
N ASP A 201 -25.26 18.68 -17.27
CA ASP A 201 -24.59 19.08 -18.53
C ASP A 201 -23.21 19.71 -18.27
N HIS A 202 -23.08 20.48 -17.18
CA HIS A 202 -21.80 21.05 -16.77
C HIS A 202 -20.74 19.97 -16.47
N LEU A 203 -21.10 18.91 -15.75
CA LEU A 203 -20.19 17.79 -15.48
C LEU A 203 -19.81 17.07 -16.78
N LYS A 204 -20.78 16.83 -17.66
CA LYS A 204 -20.54 16.16 -18.95
C LYS A 204 -19.53 16.90 -19.82
N GLU A 205 -19.68 18.21 -19.96
CA GLU A 205 -18.76 19.06 -20.72
C GLU A 205 -17.34 18.99 -20.16
N ARG A 206 -17.19 19.11 -18.83
CA ARG A 206 -15.89 19.02 -18.15
C ARG A 206 -15.23 17.65 -18.31
N LEU A 207 -15.99 16.57 -18.28
CA LEU A 207 -15.48 15.21 -18.48
C LEU A 207 -14.92 14.99 -19.89
N LEU A 208 -15.54 15.58 -20.91
CA LEU A 208 -15.06 15.48 -22.30
C LEU A 208 -13.69 16.13 -22.49
N ASP A 209 -13.47 17.28 -21.86
CA ASP A 209 -12.18 17.95 -21.88
C ASP A 209 -11.14 17.15 -21.09
N THR A 210 -11.53 16.66 -19.91
CA THR A 210 -10.65 15.91 -19.02
C THR A 210 -10.19 14.57 -19.61
N ALA A 211 -11.05 13.90 -20.38
CA ALA A 211 -10.72 12.63 -21.04
C ALA A 211 -9.59 12.74 -22.07
N ARG A 212 -9.18 13.96 -22.45
CA ARG A 212 -8.04 14.21 -23.35
C ARG A 212 -6.73 14.46 -22.60
N GLU A 213 -6.79 14.62 -21.28
CA GLU A 213 -5.63 14.85 -20.45
C GLU A 213 -4.85 13.54 -20.19
N PRO A 214 -3.53 13.62 -19.97
CA PRO A 214 -2.79 12.46 -19.48
C PRO A 214 -3.18 12.13 -18.03
N GLN A 215 -3.31 10.84 -17.74
CA GLN A 215 -3.45 10.35 -16.36
C GLN A 215 -2.19 10.66 -15.53
N LEU A 216 -2.39 11.19 -14.32
CA LEU A 216 -1.35 11.59 -13.38
C LEU A 216 -1.00 10.50 -12.36
N TYR A 217 -2.01 9.78 -11.87
CA TYR A 217 -1.88 8.82 -10.76
C TYR A 217 -2.54 7.48 -11.09
N TRP A 218 -2.03 6.39 -10.51
CA TRP A 218 -2.53 5.03 -10.72
C TRP A 218 -3.04 4.43 -9.42
N TYR A 219 -4.36 4.38 -9.27
CA TYR A 219 -5.05 3.77 -8.14
C TYR A 219 -5.46 2.33 -8.44
N ASP A 220 -5.60 1.50 -7.40
CA ASP A 220 -5.90 0.07 -7.51
C ASP A 220 -7.30 -0.22 -8.08
N HIS A 221 -8.27 0.61 -7.70
CA HIS A 221 -9.68 0.54 -8.12
C HIS A 221 -10.34 1.93 -7.97
N PRO A 222 -9.97 2.93 -8.78
CA PRO A 222 -10.65 4.21 -8.75
C PRO A 222 -12.10 4.06 -9.23
N VAL A 223 -13.03 4.77 -8.60
CA VAL A 223 -14.43 4.86 -9.02
C VAL A 223 -14.48 5.63 -10.34
N GLN A 224 -14.91 4.94 -11.39
CA GLN A 224 -15.17 5.55 -12.70
C GLN A 224 -16.41 6.42 -12.61
N ILE A 225 -16.29 7.69 -13.02
CA ILE A 225 -17.43 8.61 -13.03
C ILE A 225 -18.52 8.08 -13.99
N GLY A 226 -19.76 8.00 -13.52
CA GLY A 226 -20.89 7.48 -14.29
C GLY A 226 -21.02 5.95 -14.29
N VAL A 227 -20.34 5.27 -13.37
CA VAL A 227 -20.63 3.88 -13.04
C VAL A 227 -22.03 3.76 -12.41
N GLU A 228 -22.69 2.61 -12.58
CA GLU A 228 -24.00 2.37 -11.95
C GLU A 228 -23.92 2.49 -10.41
N PRO A 229 -24.97 2.99 -9.72
CA PRO A 229 -24.97 3.18 -8.27
C PRO A 229 -24.61 1.93 -7.46
N GLU A 230 -24.98 0.73 -7.93
CA GLU A 230 -24.67 -0.55 -7.27
C GLU A 230 -23.17 -0.90 -7.33
N LYS A 231 -22.45 -0.33 -8.30
CA LYS A 231 -21.02 -0.51 -8.52
C LYS A 231 -20.20 0.70 -8.04
N ASN A 232 -20.85 1.71 -7.47
CA ASN A 232 -20.19 2.90 -6.92
C ASN A 232 -19.74 2.63 -5.48
N GLU A 233 -18.44 2.36 -5.29
CA GLU A 233 -17.85 2.06 -3.98
C GLU A 233 -18.16 3.15 -2.94
N ILE A 234 -18.20 4.44 -3.34
CA ILE A 234 -18.48 5.55 -2.39
C ILE A 234 -19.87 5.42 -1.79
N LEU A 235 -20.87 5.15 -2.62
CA LEU A 235 -22.24 4.93 -2.16
C LEU A 235 -22.32 3.65 -1.32
N TYR A 236 -21.64 2.59 -1.74
CA TYR A 236 -21.63 1.31 -1.06
C TYR A 236 -21.08 1.40 0.37
N GLY A 237 -19.83 1.84 0.51
CA GLY A 237 -19.15 1.91 1.80
C GLY A 237 -19.84 2.84 2.79
N LEU A 238 -20.31 4.00 2.32
CA LEU A 238 -21.02 4.94 3.20
C LEU A 238 -22.41 4.44 3.62
N ARG A 239 -23.14 3.72 2.76
CA ARG A 239 -24.38 3.04 3.16
C ARG A 239 -24.11 1.89 4.15
N GLY A 240 -23.03 1.14 3.94
CA GLY A 240 -22.60 0.10 4.88
C GLY A 240 -22.24 0.67 6.25
N LEU A 241 -21.61 1.84 6.28
CA LEU A 241 -21.34 2.58 7.51
C LEU A 241 -22.65 3.09 8.15
N ASP A 242 -23.61 3.63 7.37
CA ASP A 242 -24.89 4.12 7.90
C ASP A 242 -25.68 2.97 8.55
N ALA A 243 -25.72 1.80 7.92
CA ALA A 243 -26.31 0.58 8.47
C ALA A 243 -25.57 0.06 9.72
N THR A 244 -24.25 0.21 9.77
CA THR A 244 -23.44 -0.10 10.96
C THR A 244 -23.91 0.76 12.14
N ILE A 245 -24.22 2.04 11.91
CA ILE A 245 -24.68 2.97 12.94
C ILE A 245 -26.10 2.64 13.42
N GLU A 246 -27.01 2.27 12.52
CA GLU A 246 -28.34 1.80 12.89
C GLU A 246 -28.26 0.59 13.83
N PHE A 247 -27.41 -0.38 13.52
CA PHE A 247 -27.18 -1.55 14.38
C PHE A 247 -26.63 -1.17 15.77
N GLU A 248 -25.65 -0.27 15.84
CA GLU A 248 -25.08 0.16 17.12
C GLU A 248 -26.08 0.92 17.99
N ARG A 249 -26.99 1.66 17.36
CA ARG A 249 -28.08 2.34 18.05
C ARG A 249 -29.07 1.36 18.65
N ASP A 250 -29.48 0.35 17.88
CA ASP A 250 -30.39 -0.70 18.35
C ASP A 250 -29.78 -1.53 19.49
N ARG A 251 -28.45 -1.72 19.45
CA ARG A 251 -27.68 -2.38 20.51
C ARG A 251 -27.47 -1.51 21.76
N GLY A 252 -27.82 -0.22 21.71
CA GLY A 252 -27.66 0.72 22.83
C GLY A 252 -26.23 1.24 23.00
N ASN A 253 -25.36 1.08 22.00
CA ASN A 253 -24.00 1.61 22.01
C ASN A 253 -23.93 3.09 21.63
N MET A 254 -25.05 3.66 21.17
CA MET A 254 -25.14 5.01 20.65
C MET A 254 -26.51 5.64 20.98
N SER A 255 -26.52 6.95 21.25
CA SER A 255 -27.76 7.66 21.53
C SER A 255 -28.64 7.80 20.28
N ARG A 256 -29.97 7.93 20.47
CA ARG A 256 -30.94 7.95 19.35
C ARG A 256 -30.63 8.99 18.27
N ASN A 257 -30.14 10.17 18.66
CA ASN A 257 -29.90 11.29 17.75
C ASN A 257 -28.42 11.53 17.48
N ALA A 258 -27.52 10.69 18.01
CA ALA A 258 -26.12 10.83 17.67
C ALA A 258 -25.92 10.56 16.17
N LYS A 259 -24.87 11.15 15.64
CA LYS A 259 -24.34 10.90 14.31
C LYS A 259 -22.84 10.69 14.41
N ILE A 260 -22.27 10.08 13.39
CA ILE A 260 -20.82 10.05 13.22
C ILE A 260 -20.38 11.06 12.17
N THR A 261 -19.12 11.49 12.27
CA THR A 261 -18.46 12.31 11.26
C THR A 261 -17.58 11.43 10.38
N CYS A 262 -17.78 11.51 9.06
CA CYS A 262 -16.92 10.86 8.07
C CYS A 262 -16.25 11.89 7.15
N VAL A 263 -14.93 11.85 7.07
CA VAL A 263 -14.12 12.69 6.18
C VAL A 263 -13.64 11.87 4.99
N LEU A 264 -13.93 12.35 3.77
CA LEU A 264 -13.45 11.78 2.53
C LEU A 264 -12.33 12.65 1.94
N SER A 265 -11.20 12.03 1.59
CA SER A 265 -10.24 12.63 0.67
C SER A 265 -10.68 12.35 -0.77
N ALA A 266 -10.99 13.39 -1.54
CA ALA A 266 -11.29 13.25 -2.97
C ALA A 266 -9.99 13.39 -3.78
N SER A 267 -9.39 12.26 -4.14
CA SER A 267 -8.21 12.19 -5.00
C SER A 267 -8.62 11.74 -6.40
N VAL A 268 -7.95 12.24 -7.43
CA VAL A 268 -8.37 12.02 -8.82
C VAL A 268 -7.22 11.60 -9.70
N THR A 269 -7.51 10.89 -10.79
CA THR A 269 -6.48 10.43 -11.73
C THR A 269 -6.05 11.49 -12.75
N HIS A 270 -6.86 12.54 -12.98
CA HIS A 270 -6.63 13.59 -13.98
C HIS A 270 -6.87 14.98 -13.38
N HIS A 271 -6.11 15.97 -13.82
CA HIS A 271 -6.17 17.34 -13.28
C HIS A 271 -7.57 17.95 -13.46
N GLY A 272 -8.20 17.75 -14.62
CA GLY A 272 -9.54 18.28 -14.93
C GLY A 272 -10.65 17.81 -13.99
N LEU A 273 -10.43 16.71 -13.25
CA LEU A 273 -11.38 16.16 -12.27
C LEU A 273 -11.40 16.91 -10.93
N HIS A 274 -10.36 17.71 -10.60
CA HIS A 274 -10.24 18.37 -9.29
C HIS A 274 -11.47 19.21 -8.93
N ASP A 275 -11.92 20.03 -9.87
CA ASP A 275 -13.00 20.99 -9.64
C ASP A 275 -14.40 20.36 -9.65
N ILE A 276 -14.51 19.12 -10.14
CA ILE A 276 -15.81 18.44 -10.33
C ILE A 276 -16.01 17.25 -9.40
N ALA A 277 -14.96 16.77 -8.73
CA ALA A 277 -15.01 15.60 -7.84
C ALA A 277 -16.09 15.69 -6.77
N LYS A 278 -16.17 16.82 -6.06
CA LYS A 278 -17.18 17.03 -5.02
C LYS A 278 -18.60 17.07 -5.60
N ASN A 279 -18.80 17.83 -6.69
CA ASN A 279 -20.10 17.98 -7.33
C ASN A 279 -20.64 16.64 -7.83
N TYR A 280 -19.76 15.79 -8.39
CA TYR A 280 -20.10 14.42 -8.76
C TYR A 280 -20.62 13.63 -7.55
N ILE A 281 -19.90 13.64 -6.43
CA ILE A 281 -20.33 12.93 -5.21
C ILE A 281 -21.68 13.47 -4.69
N GLU A 282 -21.89 14.78 -4.73
CA GLU A 282 -23.19 15.39 -4.36
C GLU A 282 -24.34 14.93 -5.28
N GLU A 283 -24.12 14.90 -6.60
CA GLU A 283 -25.11 14.39 -7.57
C GLU A 283 -25.41 12.91 -7.35
N GLU A 284 -24.41 12.08 -7.10
CA GLU A 284 -24.60 10.64 -6.83
C GLU A 284 -25.52 10.40 -5.62
N PHE A 285 -25.33 11.15 -4.53
CA PHE A 285 -26.20 11.06 -3.35
C PHE A 285 -27.59 11.68 -3.58
N ALA A 286 -27.69 12.72 -4.41
CA ALA A 286 -29.00 13.28 -4.77
C ALA A 286 -29.85 12.27 -5.54
N HIS A 287 -29.25 11.48 -6.44
CA HIS A 287 -29.94 10.44 -7.20
C HIS A 287 -30.20 9.16 -6.41
N SER A 288 -29.25 8.77 -5.56
CA SER A 288 -29.24 7.45 -4.90
C SER A 288 -29.85 7.47 -3.49
N GLY A 289 -30.24 8.64 -2.98
CA GLY A 289 -30.83 8.83 -1.67
C GLY A 289 -29.84 9.23 -0.58
N SER A 290 -30.36 9.89 0.47
CA SER A 290 -29.57 10.46 1.55
C SER A 290 -29.11 9.44 2.60
N LEU A 291 -28.00 9.75 3.26
CA LEU A 291 -27.57 9.10 4.51
C LEU A 291 -28.24 9.79 5.70
N LYS A 292 -28.60 9.01 6.74
CA LYS A 292 -29.36 9.54 7.88
C LYS A 292 -28.47 9.84 9.07
N ASP A 293 -27.48 8.98 9.30
CA ASP A 293 -26.77 8.87 10.56
C ASP A 293 -25.30 9.32 10.47
N ILE A 294 -24.90 9.80 9.29
CA ILE A 294 -23.52 10.22 8.98
C ILE A 294 -23.52 11.65 8.47
N ASP A 295 -22.64 12.47 9.03
CA ASP A 295 -22.26 13.76 8.45
C ASP A 295 -20.98 13.56 7.62
N VAL A 296 -21.10 13.75 6.30
CA VAL A 296 -20.00 13.51 5.33
C VAL A 296 -19.36 14.82 4.90
N TYR A 297 -18.03 14.88 4.96
CA TYR A 297 -17.22 16.01 4.54
C TYR A 297 -16.23 15.56 3.47
N VAL A 298 -16.33 16.12 2.27
CA VAL A 298 -15.44 15.82 1.13
C VAL A 298 -14.41 16.93 1.00
N PHE A 299 -13.14 16.57 1.05
CA PHE A 299 -12.02 17.48 0.85
C PHE A 299 -11.39 17.23 -0.51
N THR A 300 -11.39 18.26 -1.33
CA THR A 300 -10.61 18.33 -2.56
C THR A 300 -9.24 18.96 -2.30
N GLU A 301 -8.33 18.90 -3.28
CA GLU A 301 -7.04 19.58 -3.16
C GLU A 301 -7.22 21.08 -2.90
N ALA A 302 -8.19 21.73 -3.56
CA ALA A 302 -8.50 23.14 -3.36
C ALA A 302 -8.83 23.47 -1.89
N ASP A 303 -9.64 22.64 -1.23
CA ASP A 303 -9.99 22.81 0.18
C ASP A 303 -8.75 22.70 1.09
N THR A 304 -7.88 21.73 0.82
CA THR A 304 -6.64 21.55 1.59
C THR A 304 -5.65 22.70 1.38
N GLN A 305 -5.56 23.24 0.16
CA GLN A 305 -4.77 24.44 -0.14
C GLN A 305 -5.36 25.67 0.56
N GLN A 306 -6.68 25.76 0.70
CA GLN A 306 -7.30 26.83 1.46
C GLN A 306 -6.94 26.74 2.95
N ILE A 307 -7.01 25.55 3.56
CA ILE A 307 -6.56 25.31 4.94
C ILE A 307 -5.08 25.70 5.10
N LEU A 308 -4.24 25.30 4.16
CA LEU A 308 -2.82 25.61 4.16
C LEU A 308 -2.58 27.13 4.16
N ASN A 309 -3.17 27.83 3.20
CA ASN A 309 -2.92 29.25 2.96
C ASN A 309 -3.58 30.17 4.01
N GLU A 310 -4.76 29.80 4.50
CA GLU A 310 -5.54 30.66 5.40
C GLU A 310 -5.33 30.36 6.89
N ILE A 311 -4.83 29.17 7.22
CA ILE A 311 -4.73 28.70 8.61
C ILE A 311 -3.29 28.28 8.95
N LEU A 312 -2.77 27.22 8.31
CA LEU A 312 -1.52 26.59 8.75
C LEU A 312 -0.29 27.48 8.51
N VAL A 313 -0.15 28.06 7.31
CA VAL A 313 0.96 28.96 6.99
C VAL A 313 0.94 30.23 7.85
N PRO A 314 -0.20 30.93 8.00
CA PRO A 314 -0.30 32.07 8.92
C PRO A 314 0.02 31.70 10.37
N ALA A 315 -0.47 30.56 10.87
CA ALA A 315 -0.19 30.10 12.22
C ALA A 315 1.30 29.79 12.44
N ALA A 316 1.93 29.06 11.52
CA ALA A 316 3.36 28.74 11.58
C ALA A 316 4.23 30.01 11.55
N ALA A 317 3.86 30.99 10.72
CA ALA A 317 4.55 32.27 10.65
C ALA A 317 4.37 33.09 11.95
N HIS A 318 3.17 33.10 12.52
CA HIS A 318 2.85 33.89 13.71
C HIS A 318 3.44 33.29 14.99
N TYR A 319 3.21 32.00 15.25
CA TYR A 319 3.60 31.37 16.51
C TYR A 319 5.02 30.79 16.50
N LEU A 320 5.48 30.26 15.36
CA LEU A 320 6.78 29.59 15.26
C LEU A 320 7.83 30.43 14.52
N GLN A 321 7.45 31.59 13.98
CA GLN A 321 8.34 32.48 13.21
C GLN A 321 9.02 31.77 12.03
N CYS A 322 8.38 30.72 11.50
CA CYS A 322 8.95 29.89 10.45
C CYS A 322 8.93 30.63 9.10
N LYS A 323 10.13 31.03 8.63
CA LYS A 323 10.32 31.55 7.26
C LYS A 323 10.26 30.36 6.28
N GLY A 324 9.43 30.47 5.23
CA GLY A 324 9.27 29.38 4.24
C GLY A 324 8.25 28.31 4.61
N ALA A 325 7.38 28.56 5.60
CA ALA A 325 6.34 27.62 6.04
C ALA A 325 5.48 27.07 4.89
N ARG A 326 5.19 27.87 3.86
CA ARG A 326 4.42 27.42 2.69
C ARG A 326 5.06 26.25 1.95
N GLU A 327 6.38 26.31 1.74
CA GLU A 327 7.08 25.22 1.06
C GLU A 327 7.15 23.97 1.94
N LEU A 328 7.46 24.16 3.22
CA LEU A 328 7.56 23.07 4.19
C LEU A 328 6.23 22.41 4.50
N LEU A 329 5.08 23.08 4.33
CA LEU A 329 3.77 22.49 4.61
C LEU A 329 3.05 22.01 3.34
N SER A 330 3.67 22.11 2.18
CA SER A 330 3.07 21.78 0.87
C SER A 330 2.69 20.30 0.70
N MET A 331 3.22 19.39 1.53
CA MET A 331 2.82 17.98 1.51
C MET A 331 1.39 17.76 2.05
N PHE A 332 0.84 18.67 2.84
CA PHE A 332 -0.53 18.58 3.32
C PHE A 332 -1.49 18.74 2.13
N GLY A 333 -2.20 17.67 1.77
CA GLY A 333 -3.14 17.66 0.65
C GLY A 333 -3.69 16.26 0.38
N VAL A 334 -4.61 16.16 -0.57
CA VAL A 334 -5.28 14.91 -0.94
C VAL A 334 -4.90 14.42 -2.33
N ASP A 335 -4.39 15.27 -3.20
CA ASP A 335 -4.07 14.86 -4.56
C ASP A 335 -2.65 14.28 -4.67
N GLY A 336 -2.48 13.12 -5.28
CA GLY A 336 -1.19 12.43 -5.28
C GLY A 336 -1.27 10.91 -5.28
N GLU A 337 -0.10 10.30 -5.13
CA GLU A 337 0.03 8.88 -4.78
C GLU A 337 -0.57 8.59 -3.38
N TYR A 338 -0.82 7.31 -3.08
CA TYR A 338 -1.52 6.89 -1.86
C TYR A 338 -0.97 7.48 -0.56
N GLY A 339 0.35 7.65 -0.45
CA GLY A 339 0.99 8.20 0.74
C GLY A 339 0.50 9.60 1.11
N ARG A 340 0.23 10.47 0.12
CA ARG A 340 -0.18 11.85 0.39
C ARG A 340 -1.59 11.91 1.00
N HIS A 341 -2.58 11.28 0.37
CA HIS A 341 -3.93 11.28 0.91
C HIS A 341 -4.05 10.46 2.21
N TYR A 342 -3.26 9.39 2.36
CA TYR A 342 -3.27 8.61 3.61
C TYR A 342 -2.81 9.44 4.79
N ASN A 343 -1.79 10.26 4.61
CA ASN A 343 -1.38 11.22 5.64
C ASN A 343 -2.49 12.22 5.94
N PHE A 344 -3.16 12.76 4.92
CA PHE A 344 -4.27 13.69 5.15
C PHE A 344 -5.36 13.07 6.03
N LEU A 345 -5.77 11.83 5.76
CA LEU A 345 -6.79 11.13 6.56
C LEU A 345 -6.37 10.97 8.04
N LYS A 346 -5.07 10.88 8.33
CA LYS A 346 -4.59 10.86 9.72
C LYS A 346 -4.44 12.27 10.30
N ALA A 347 -3.84 13.17 9.54
CA ALA A 347 -3.49 14.53 9.96
C ALA A 347 -4.72 15.44 10.16
N ILE A 348 -5.81 15.23 9.42
CA ILE A 348 -7.02 16.03 9.61
C ILE A 348 -7.63 15.85 11.01
N ALA A 349 -7.38 14.72 11.67
CA ALA A 349 -7.95 14.42 12.99
C ALA A 349 -7.45 15.35 14.11
N PRO A 350 -6.13 15.60 14.31
CA PRO A 350 -5.67 16.60 15.28
C PRO A 350 -6.11 18.03 14.90
N PHE A 351 -6.15 18.38 13.61
CA PHE A 351 -6.73 19.66 13.18
C PHE A 351 -8.20 19.78 13.61
N TRP A 352 -8.98 18.72 13.40
CA TRP A 352 -10.39 18.65 13.76
C TRP A 352 -10.59 18.74 15.26
N ASN A 353 -9.82 17.98 16.04
CA ASN A 353 -9.83 18.02 17.50
C ASN A 353 -9.59 19.44 18.03
N ILE A 354 -8.58 20.15 17.52
CA ILE A 354 -8.20 21.45 18.05
C ILE A 354 -9.17 22.56 17.63
N LEU A 355 -9.62 22.55 16.37
CA LEU A 355 -10.34 23.70 15.79
C LEU A 355 -11.86 23.50 15.67
N ILE A 356 -12.33 22.26 15.60
CA ILE A 356 -13.71 21.94 15.25
C ILE A 356 -14.43 21.28 16.42
N GLN A 357 -13.93 20.13 16.90
CA GLN A 357 -14.59 19.28 17.88
C GLN A 357 -13.57 18.63 18.84
N PRO A 358 -13.32 19.25 20.02
CA PRO A 358 -12.35 18.78 21.02
C PRO A 358 -12.61 17.37 21.60
N GLU A 359 -13.82 16.85 21.43
CA GLU A 359 -14.22 15.53 21.91
C GLU A 359 -13.63 14.39 21.06
N ILE A 360 -13.20 14.67 19.82
CA ILE A 360 -12.53 13.67 18.97
C ILE A 360 -11.18 13.31 19.58
N ARG A 361 -10.92 12.01 19.76
CA ARG A 361 -9.70 11.48 20.38
C ARG A 361 -8.92 10.53 19.47
N ALA A 362 -9.54 10.07 18.39
CA ALA A 362 -8.92 9.14 17.44
C ALA A 362 -9.43 9.37 16.02
N THR A 363 -8.69 8.82 15.06
CA THR A 363 -9.16 8.62 13.68
C THR A 363 -9.16 7.15 13.35
N PHE A 364 -10.15 6.71 12.58
CA PHE A 364 -10.24 5.36 12.05
C PHE A 364 -10.52 5.42 10.55
N LYS A 365 -9.65 4.80 9.75
CA LYS A 365 -9.83 4.68 8.31
C LYS A 365 -10.73 3.48 8.02
N ILE A 366 -11.54 3.59 6.98
CA ILE A 366 -12.21 2.47 6.32
C ILE A 366 -11.92 2.56 4.83
N ASP A 367 -12.00 1.45 4.10
CA ASP A 367 -12.12 1.52 2.64
C ASP A 367 -13.60 1.42 2.25
N LEU A 368 -13.97 2.03 1.12
CA LEU A 368 -15.37 2.10 0.70
C LEU A 368 -15.87 0.81 0.03
N ASP A 369 -14.98 -0.14 -0.24
CA ASP A 369 -15.29 -1.52 -0.66
C ASP A 369 -15.39 -2.49 0.54
N GLN A 370 -15.37 -1.97 1.77
CA GLN A 370 -15.44 -2.74 3.01
C GLN A 370 -16.63 -2.31 3.87
N VAL A 371 -17.21 -3.28 4.59
CA VAL A 371 -18.31 -3.04 5.53
C VAL A 371 -18.09 -3.79 6.85
N PHE A 372 -18.67 -3.31 7.95
CA PHE A 372 -18.69 -4.07 9.20
C PHE A 372 -19.81 -5.11 9.17
N PRO A 373 -19.51 -6.42 9.19
CA PRO A 373 -20.52 -7.47 9.25
C PRO A 373 -21.03 -7.61 10.69
N GLN A 374 -21.84 -6.65 11.14
CA GLN A 374 -22.21 -6.48 12.55
C GLN A 374 -22.83 -7.72 13.21
N LYS A 375 -23.62 -8.50 12.47
CA LYS A 375 -24.22 -9.73 13.00
C LYS A 375 -23.16 -10.78 13.30
N GLU A 376 -22.30 -11.04 12.32
CA GLU A 376 -21.20 -12.01 12.41
C GLU A 376 -20.15 -11.57 13.45
N LEU A 377 -19.86 -10.27 13.55
CA LEU A 377 -19.01 -9.68 14.58
C LEU A 377 -19.51 -10.04 15.98
N VAL A 378 -20.80 -9.83 16.23
CA VAL A 378 -21.42 -10.15 17.52
C VAL A 378 -21.46 -11.65 17.76
N GLU A 379 -21.91 -12.44 16.78
CA GLU A 379 -22.11 -13.89 16.92
C GLU A 379 -20.79 -14.65 17.09
N GLN A 380 -19.74 -14.26 16.37
CA GLN A 380 -18.47 -15.01 16.32
C GLN A 380 -17.32 -14.31 17.06
N GLY A 381 -17.29 -12.97 17.04
CA GLY A 381 -16.31 -12.13 17.73
C GLY A 381 -16.73 -11.69 19.13
N GLY A 382 -18.02 -11.80 19.46
CA GLY A 382 -18.59 -11.48 20.77
C GLY A 382 -18.83 -9.99 21.03
N ALA A 383 -18.56 -9.12 20.05
CA ALA A 383 -18.76 -7.68 20.18
C ALA A 383 -19.09 -7.04 18.83
N SER A 384 -19.79 -5.91 18.86
CA SER A 384 -19.98 -5.08 17.67
C SER A 384 -18.73 -4.24 17.35
N ALA A 385 -18.72 -3.57 16.20
CA ALA A 385 -17.62 -2.71 15.80
C ALA A 385 -17.29 -1.63 16.86
N PHE A 386 -18.31 -0.95 17.41
CA PHE A 386 -18.11 0.08 18.43
C PHE A 386 -17.62 -0.49 19.75
N GLU A 387 -18.07 -1.67 20.14
CA GLU A 387 -17.59 -2.35 21.34
C GLU A 387 -16.11 -2.72 21.21
N HIS A 388 -15.67 -3.13 20.02
CA HIS A 388 -14.25 -3.38 19.76
C HIS A 388 -13.38 -2.12 19.89
N PHE A 389 -13.86 -0.95 19.47
CA PHE A 389 -13.12 0.31 19.62
C PHE A 389 -12.95 0.75 21.08
N LYS A 390 -13.81 0.29 21.99
CA LYS A 390 -13.75 0.61 23.43
C LYS A 390 -12.66 -0.16 24.19
N THR A 391 -11.81 -0.93 23.51
CA THR A 391 -10.78 -1.74 24.18
C THR A 391 -9.75 -0.89 24.93
N PRO A 392 -9.39 -1.22 26.19
CA PRO A 392 -8.32 -0.54 26.90
C PRO A 392 -6.92 -0.94 26.43
N LEU A 393 -6.80 -1.89 25.49
CA LEU A 393 -5.53 -2.19 24.84
C LEU A 393 -5.11 -1.10 23.84
N TRP A 394 -6.07 -0.38 23.25
CA TRP A 394 -5.75 0.73 22.36
C TRP A 394 -5.27 1.92 23.18
N GLY A 395 -3.98 2.24 23.05
CA GLY A 395 -3.24 3.18 23.90
C GLY A 395 -2.53 2.54 25.10
N ALA A 396 -2.47 1.21 25.18
CA ALA A 396 -1.73 0.51 26.25
C ALA A 396 -0.21 0.56 26.02
N HIS A 397 0.53 0.34 27.10
CA HIS A 397 2.00 0.23 27.10
C HIS A 397 2.44 -1.16 27.57
N GLY A 398 3.56 -1.61 27.03
CA GLY A 398 4.16 -2.90 27.39
C GLY A 398 5.55 -3.11 26.82
N LEU A 399 6.00 -4.36 26.82
CA LEU A 399 7.26 -4.81 26.25
C LEU A 399 7.02 -5.83 25.14
N ASP A 400 7.71 -5.67 24.00
CA ASP A 400 7.70 -6.67 22.93
C ASP A 400 8.55 -7.92 23.26
N SER A 401 8.63 -8.86 22.32
CA SER A 401 9.37 -10.13 22.49
C SER A 401 10.86 -9.94 22.78
N ASP A 402 11.43 -8.81 22.36
CA ASP A 402 12.84 -8.45 22.56
C ASP A 402 13.04 -7.62 23.84
N GLY A 403 11.98 -7.43 24.64
CA GLY A 403 12.01 -6.61 25.85
C GLY A 403 12.04 -5.11 25.57
N ARG A 404 11.68 -4.65 24.37
CA ARG A 404 11.67 -3.22 24.04
C ARG A 404 10.33 -2.58 24.39
N PRO A 405 10.31 -1.35 24.94
CA PRO A 405 9.08 -0.64 25.22
C PRO A 405 8.25 -0.37 23.96
N VAL A 406 6.96 -0.66 24.05
CA VAL A 406 5.98 -0.42 22.97
C VAL A 406 4.75 0.30 23.50
N GLU A 407 4.23 1.21 22.69
CA GLU A 407 2.93 1.84 22.85
C GLU A 407 2.00 1.33 21.75
N LEU A 408 0.88 0.73 22.17
CA LEU A 408 -0.19 0.26 21.29
C LEU A 408 -1.13 1.40 20.89
N GLY A 409 -0.56 2.53 20.44
CA GLY A 409 -1.27 3.77 20.13
C GLY A 409 -2.11 3.69 18.84
N MET A 410 -1.88 2.67 18.03
CA MET A 410 -2.67 2.36 16.85
C MET A 410 -3.52 1.11 17.08
N ILE A 411 -4.62 0.97 16.34
CA ILE A 411 -5.47 -0.22 16.33
C ILE A 411 -5.59 -0.75 14.90
N ALA A 412 -5.50 -2.06 14.73
CA ALA A 412 -5.66 -2.72 13.45
C ALA A 412 -6.77 -3.78 13.55
N GLY A 413 -7.71 -3.71 12.61
CA GLY A 413 -8.64 -4.81 12.33
C GLY A 413 -8.14 -5.70 11.19
N ALA A 414 -8.88 -6.76 10.91
CA ALA A 414 -8.59 -7.70 9.83
C ALA A 414 -9.71 -7.74 8.78
N LEU A 415 -9.49 -8.49 7.70
CA LEU A 415 -10.45 -8.66 6.63
C LEU A 415 -10.90 -10.11 6.50
N VAL A 416 -12.12 -10.28 6.02
CA VAL A 416 -12.65 -11.54 5.48
C VAL A 416 -13.29 -11.24 4.12
N ASN A 417 -13.06 -12.07 3.11
CA ASN A 417 -13.70 -11.87 1.80
C ASN A 417 -15.20 -12.14 1.90
N GLU A 418 -16.02 -11.44 1.09
CA GLU A 418 -17.47 -11.69 0.99
C GLU A 418 -17.81 -13.17 0.84
N ARG A 419 -17.17 -13.84 -0.12
CA ARG A 419 -17.38 -15.26 -0.42
C ARG A 419 -16.99 -16.22 0.71
N ASP A 420 -16.14 -15.77 1.63
CA ASP A 420 -15.56 -16.59 2.70
C ASP A 420 -16.25 -16.36 4.05
N ILE A 421 -17.04 -15.29 4.21
CA ILE A 421 -17.70 -14.95 5.48
C ILE A 421 -18.69 -16.03 5.94
N GLY A 422 -19.33 -16.72 4.99
CA GLY A 422 -20.26 -17.82 5.29
C GLY A 422 -19.58 -19.04 5.93
N LYS A 423 -18.25 -19.17 5.84
CA LYS A 423 -17.48 -20.20 6.54
C LYS A 423 -17.19 -19.80 7.98
N SER A 424 -16.65 -18.59 8.16
CA SER A 424 -16.27 -18.00 9.45
C SER A 424 -15.76 -16.58 9.23
N LEU A 425 -16.01 -15.70 10.19
CA LEU A 425 -15.40 -14.37 10.29
C LEU A 425 -13.86 -14.47 10.40
N PHE A 426 -13.33 -15.57 10.93
CA PHE A 426 -11.89 -15.83 11.10
C PHE A 426 -11.30 -16.65 9.95
N THR A 427 -11.89 -16.57 8.76
CA THR A 427 -11.30 -17.12 7.54
C THR A 427 -10.33 -16.08 6.96
N PRO A 428 -9.04 -16.42 6.75
CA PRO A 428 -8.07 -15.45 6.25
C PRO A 428 -8.41 -15.02 4.82
N ASP A 429 -8.35 -13.72 4.56
CA ASP A 429 -8.56 -13.11 3.24
C ASP A 429 -7.43 -13.49 2.26
N VAL A 430 -6.20 -13.56 2.76
CA VAL A 430 -5.02 -14.07 2.04
C VAL A 430 -4.69 -15.47 2.53
N THR A 431 -4.87 -16.45 1.64
CA THR A 431 -4.61 -17.87 1.93
C THR A 431 -3.27 -18.31 1.37
N PHE A 432 -2.73 -19.40 1.94
CA PHE A 432 -1.55 -20.04 1.39
C PHE A 432 -1.84 -20.53 -0.04
N PRO A 433 -0.97 -20.23 -1.01
CA PRO A 433 -1.19 -20.59 -2.40
C PRO A 433 -1.12 -22.11 -2.58
N ASP A 434 -2.16 -22.69 -3.16
CA ASP A 434 -2.29 -24.12 -3.47
C ASP A 434 -2.21 -24.40 -4.97
N ARG A 435 -1.30 -23.71 -5.65
CA ARG A 435 -1.06 -23.85 -7.09
C ARG A 435 0.43 -23.94 -7.39
N PRO A 436 0.81 -24.47 -8.58
CA PRO A 436 2.18 -24.35 -9.06
C PRO A 436 2.65 -22.89 -9.08
N LEU A 437 3.95 -22.71 -8.88
CA LEU A 437 4.58 -21.40 -8.96
C LEU A 437 4.59 -20.91 -10.41
N LEU A 438 4.34 -19.62 -10.57
CA LEU A 438 4.61 -18.93 -11.82
C LEU A 438 6.12 -18.67 -11.95
N PRO A 439 6.64 -18.50 -13.18
CA PRO A 439 8.07 -18.27 -13.41
C PRO A 439 8.68 -17.17 -12.53
N ASP A 440 7.99 -16.03 -12.39
CA ASP A 440 8.49 -14.90 -11.61
C ASP A 440 8.45 -15.13 -10.08
N GLU A 441 7.64 -16.08 -9.60
CA GLU A 441 7.49 -16.42 -8.19
C GLU A 441 8.66 -17.24 -7.64
N HIS A 442 9.45 -17.89 -8.52
CA HIS A 442 10.73 -18.45 -8.12
C HIS A 442 11.73 -17.37 -7.70
N ILE A 443 11.59 -16.14 -8.20
CA ILE A 443 12.45 -15.01 -7.84
C ILE A 443 11.88 -14.24 -6.66
N PHE A 444 10.55 -14.07 -6.59
CA PHE A 444 9.90 -13.29 -5.54
C PHE A 444 8.42 -13.67 -5.42
N PHE A 445 7.99 -14.12 -4.25
CA PHE A 445 6.63 -14.63 -4.04
C PHE A 445 5.97 -14.04 -2.80
N SER A 446 5.57 -12.76 -2.85
CA SER A 446 5.02 -12.06 -1.68
C SER A 446 3.76 -12.69 -1.09
N THR A 447 2.95 -13.41 -1.87
CA THR A 447 1.73 -14.05 -1.36
C THR A 447 2.03 -15.06 -0.24
N LEU A 448 3.16 -15.75 -0.29
CA LEU A 448 3.54 -16.74 0.71
C LEU A 448 3.80 -16.14 2.11
N PRO A 449 4.72 -15.16 2.30
CA PRO A 449 4.88 -14.49 3.58
C PRO A 449 3.65 -13.67 4.01
N GLN A 450 2.87 -13.16 3.05
CA GLN A 450 1.61 -12.48 3.36
C GLN A 450 0.60 -13.45 3.98
N ALA A 451 0.38 -14.62 3.37
CA ALA A 451 -0.51 -15.64 3.93
C ALA A 451 -0.06 -16.12 5.32
N LEU A 452 1.25 -16.31 5.52
CA LEU A 452 1.82 -16.65 6.82
C LEU A 452 1.45 -15.61 7.88
N SER A 453 1.65 -14.32 7.57
CA SER A 453 1.39 -13.24 8.50
C SER A 453 -0.10 -12.97 8.70
N THR A 454 -0.95 -13.12 7.67
CA THR A 454 -2.42 -13.08 7.82
C THR A 454 -2.90 -14.16 8.80
N GLU A 455 -2.48 -15.42 8.63
CA GLU A 455 -2.90 -16.50 9.52
C GLU A 455 -2.26 -16.39 10.93
N ALA A 456 -1.01 -15.95 11.03
CA ALA A 456 -0.32 -15.78 12.31
C ALA A 456 -0.85 -14.60 13.11
N GLU A 457 -1.08 -13.44 12.47
CA GLU A 457 -1.35 -12.17 13.13
C GLU A 457 -2.85 -11.88 13.10
N MET A 458 -3.45 -11.73 11.91
CA MET A 458 -4.83 -11.27 11.75
C MET A 458 -5.87 -12.25 12.30
N MET A 459 -5.61 -13.55 12.18
CA MET A 459 -6.53 -14.59 12.65
C MET A 459 -6.31 -15.01 14.12
N THR A 460 -5.37 -14.38 14.83
CA THR A 460 -5.11 -14.70 16.23
C THR A 460 -6.31 -14.31 17.11
N ARG A 461 -6.72 -15.25 17.97
CA ARG A 461 -7.79 -15.05 18.96
C ARG A 461 -7.24 -15.04 20.38
N TYR A 462 -7.83 -14.22 21.25
CA TYR A 462 -7.42 -14.13 22.65
C TYR A 462 -8.22 -15.05 23.58
N THR A 463 -8.23 -16.34 23.24
CA THR A 463 -9.02 -17.37 23.96
C THR A 463 -8.17 -18.27 24.86
N THR A 464 -6.90 -17.96 25.05
CA THR A 464 -5.96 -18.80 25.83
C THR A 464 -5.30 -18.00 26.94
N ASP A 465 -4.76 -18.68 27.97
CA ASP A 465 -4.02 -18.00 29.03
C ASP A 465 -2.74 -17.33 28.54
N LYS A 466 -2.16 -17.81 27.43
CA LYS A 466 -0.93 -17.26 26.83
C LYS A 466 -1.16 -15.94 26.11
N LEU A 467 -2.29 -15.79 25.42
CA LEU A 467 -2.73 -14.59 24.73
C LEU A 467 -4.18 -14.34 25.13
N ASN A 468 -4.38 -13.45 26.10
CA ASN A 468 -5.67 -13.23 26.78
C ASN A 468 -6.22 -11.81 26.61
N GLY A 469 -5.55 -10.97 25.81
CA GLY A 469 -5.98 -9.60 25.55
C GLY A 469 -6.02 -8.71 26.79
N LYS A 470 -5.32 -9.09 27.86
CA LYS A 470 -5.24 -8.31 29.12
C LYS A 470 -3.81 -8.14 29.59
N ARG A 471 -3.11 -9.26 29.81
CA ARG A 471 -1.70 -9.29 30.20
C ARG A 471 -0.77 -9.51 29.02
N ARG A 472 -1.26 -10.22 27.99
CA ARG A 472 -0.52 -10.48 26.77
C ARG A 472 -1.45 -10.39 25.57
N CYS A 473 -0.97 -9.72 24.53
CA CYS A 473 -1.62 -9.60 23.24
C CYS A 473 -0.55 -9.70 22.15
N ILE A 474 -0.95 -9.57 20.88
CA ILE A 474 0.03 -9.38 19.80
C ILE A 474 -0.03 -7.95 19.28
N GLN A 475 1.12 -7.42 18.88
CA GLN A 475 1.21 -6.23 18.05
C GLN A 475 1.14 -6.61 16.56
N ARG A 476 0.74 -5.66 15.72
CA ARG A 476 0.81 -5.79 14.26
C ARG A 476 1.73 -4.73 13.66
N ILE A 477 2.31 -5.09 12.52
CA ILE A 477 3.21 -4.21 11.74
C ILE A 477 2.59 -3.77 10.41
N HIS A 478 1.55 -4.45 9.95
CA HIS A 478 0.84 -4.12 8.72
C HIS A 478 -0.66 -4.25 8.97
N VAL A 479 -1.45 -3.58 8.12
CA VAL A 479 -2.89 -3.73 8.02
C VAL A 479 -3.23 -4.12 6.58
N THR A 480 -4.25 -4.94 6.41
CA THR A 480 -4.83 -5.23 5.10
C THR A 480 -6.02 -4.29 4.91
N GLY A 481 -5.97 -3.45 3.88
CA GLY A 481 -7.01 -2.45 3.64
C GLY A 481 -7.05 -1.33 4.68
N GLY A 482 -8.17 -0.62 4.70
CA GLY A 482 -8.38 0.62 5.43
C GLY A 482 -8.58 0.45 6.93
N THR A 483 -8.80 -0.78 7.43
CA THR A 483 -9.29 -1.09 8.79
C THR A 483 -8.28 -0.77 9.92
N ASN A 484 -7.93 0.50 10.09
CA ASN A 484 -6.97 0.93 11.09
C ASN A 484 -7.20 2.34 11.65
N GLY A 485 -6.80 2.54 12.90
CA GLY A 485 -6.90 3.83 13.58
C GLY A 485 -5.68 4.19 14.42
N ILE A 486 -5.59 5.46 14.80
CA ILE A 486 -4.57 5.99 15.70
C ILE A 486 -5.20 6.98 16.67
N LEU A 487 -4.77 6.94 17.94
CA LEU A 487 -5.14 7.96 18.92
C LEU A 487 -4.44 9.27 18.57
N ILE A 488 -5.14 10.40 18.70
CA ILE A 488 -4.59 11.72 18.37
C ILE A 488 -3.35 12.03 19.20
N ASP A 489 -3.32 11.65 20.48
CA ASP A 489 -2.16 11.83 21.34
C ASP A 489 -0.94 11.03 20.84
N SER A 490 -1.15 9.77 20.45
CA SER A 490 -0.10 8.93 19.88
C SER A 490 0.38 9.48 18.53
N LEU A 491 -0.55 9.95 17.68
CA LEU A 491 -0.23 10.59 16.40
C LEU A 491 0.64 11.84 16.58
N ARG A 492 0.29 12.74 17.50
CA ARG A 492 1.05 13.97 17.76
C ARG A 492 2.41 13.71 18.42
N ARG A 493 2.52 12.65 19.21
CA ARG A 493 3.75 12.24 19.91
C ARG A 493 4.76 11.59 18.97
N HIS A 494 4.32 10.60 18.19
CA HIS A 494 5.20 9.81 17.32
C HIS A 494 5.35 10.42 15.93
N ARG A 495 4.35 11.19 15.46
CA ARG A 495 4.33 11.84 14.15
C ARG A 495 4.65 10.89 12.97
N PRO A 496 4.04 9.68 12.91
CA PRO A 496 4.20 8.82 11.75
C PRO A 496 3.62 9.46 10.49
N PHE A 497 4.25 9.20 9.36
CA PHE A 497 3.78 9.62 8.05
C PHE A 497 4.24 8.66 6.96
N THR A 498 3.51 8.63 5.85
CA THR A 498 3.87 7.90 4.64
C THR A 498 4.48 8.86 3.64
N PRO A 499 5.70 8.66 3.12
CA PRO A 499 6.26 9.57 2.13
C PRO A 499 5.33 9.72 0.91
N SER A 500 5.17 10.95 0.41
CA SER A 500 4.14 11.26 -0.61
C SER A 500 4.33 10.54 -1.94
N PHE A 501 5.53 10.02 -2.23
CA PHE A 501 5.83 9.24 -3.42
C PHE A 501 5.43 7.75 -3.32
N ILE A 502 4.96 7.29 -2.16
CA ILE A 502 4.53 5.90 -1.97
C ILE A 502 3.15 5.71 -2.61
N GLY A 503 3.11 5.01 -3.74
CA GLY A 503 1.87 4.71 -4.47
C GLY A 503 1.15 3.43 -4.07
N ARG A 504 1.66 2.63 -3.12
CA ARG A 504 1.02 1.40 -2.63
C ARG A 504 1.51 1.06 -1.23
N ALA A 505 0.67 0.39 -0.43
CA ALA A 505 0.99 -0.08 0.93
C ALA A 505 1.40 1.07 1.85
N GLU A 506 0.59 2.13 1.80
CA GLU A 506 0.77 3.36 2.53
C GLU A 506 0.79 3.15 4.04
N ASP A 507 0.00 2.22 4.57
CA ASP A 507 -0.07 1.86 6.00
C ASP A 507 1.24 1.27 6.53
N GLN A 508 1.93 0.50 5.68
CA GLN A 508 3.21 -0.12 6.02
C GLN A 508 4.34 0.90 5.99
N ALA A 509 4.36 1.78 4.98
CA ALA A 509 5.29 2.90 4.93
C ALA A 509 5.04 3.92 6.05
N TYR A 510 3.79 4.06 6.51
CA TYR A 510 3.42 4.93 7.63
C TYR A 510 4.13 4.55 8.92
N ILE A 511 4.02 3.28 9.33
CA ILE A 511 4.64 2.82 10.58
C ILE A 511 6.16 2.77 10.46
N LEU A 512 6.70 2.37 9.30
CA LEU A 512 8.13 2.36 9.00
C LEU A 512 8.81 3.68 9.38
N SER A 513 8.13 4.80 9.17
CA SER A 513 8.66 6.14 9.43
C SER A 513 9.12 6.38 10.87
N VAL A 514 8.58 5.65 11.86
CA VAL A 514 8.88 5.86 13.29
C VAL A 514 9.54 4.66 13.96
N LEU A 515 9.68 3.52 13.28
CA LEU A 515 10.34 2.34 13.85
C LEU A 515 11.84 2.52 14.18
N PRO A 516 12.61 3.35 13.45
CA PRO A 516 14.01 3.62 13.80
C PRO A 516 14.17 4.50 15.05
N ASP A 517 13.13 5.22 15.47
CA ASP A 517 13.24 6.20 16.54
C ASP A 517 13.58 5.52 17.88
N PRO A 518 14.46 6.12 18.69
CA PRO A 518 14.81 5.56 19.99
C PRO A 518 13.66 5.70 20.99
N GLY A 519 13.60 4.79 21.97
CA GLY A 519 12.64 4.84 23.07
C GLY A 519 11.45 3.92 22.87
N THR A 520 10.26 4.40 23.25
CA THR A 520 9.02 3.63 23.15
C THR A 520 8.54 3.60 21.71
N ARG A 521 8.42 2.41 21.15
CA ARG A 521 8.02 2.21 19.75
C ARG A 521 6.50 2.27 19.60
N LEU A 522 6.00 2.95 18.56
CA LEU A 522 4.59 2.87 18.18
C LEU A 522 4.29 1.51 17.53
N ALA A 523 3.13 0.93 17.85
CA ALA A 523 2.63 -0.26 17.19
C ALA A 523 1.11 -0.29 17.12
N TYR A 524 0.58 -1.14 16.23
CA TYR A 524 -0.83 -1.48 16.19
C TYR A 524 -1.13 -2.56 17.22
N VAL A 525 -2.16 -2.37 18.06
CA VAL A 525 -2.79 -3.50 18.73
C VAL A 525 -3.58 -4.32 17.72
N HIS A 526 -3.39 -5.63 17.75
CA HIS A 526 -4.35 -6.54 17.14
C HIS A 526 -5.60 -6.63 18.02
N LYS A 527 -6.74 -6.13 17.51
CA LYS A 527 -8.02 -6.34 18.20
C LYS A 527 -8.69 -7.57 17.62
N ASP A 528 -8.69 -8.65 18.38
CA ASP A 528 -9.38 -9.89 17.99
C ASP A 528 -10.88 -9.62 17.76
N GLY A 529 -11.39 -10.11 16.64
CA GLY A 529 -12.78 -9.91 16.23
C GLY A 529 -13.07 -8.56 15.56
N LEU A 530 -12.19 -7.55 15.59
CA LEU A 530 -12.40 -6.34 14.78
C LEU A 530 -12.11 -6.67 13.31
N ILE A 531 -13.14 -7.09 12.59
CA ILE A 531 -13.03 -7.61 11.22
C ILE A 531 -14.03 -6.90 10.31
N MET A 532 -13.58 -6.45 9.14
CA MET A 532 -14.46 -5.95 8.07
C MET A 532 -14.58 -6.99 6.97
N ARG A 533 -15.73 -7.02 6.32
CA ARG A 533 -15.97 -7.83 5.12
C ARG A 533 -15.49 -7.04 3.91
N HIS A 534 -14.69 -7.69 3.05
CA HIS A 534 -14.16 -7.10 1.82
C HIS A 534 -14.96 -7.60 0.62
N ASP A 535 -15.64 -6.68 -0.06
CA ASP A 535 -16.63 -6.98 -1.10
C ASP A 535 -16.09 -6.64 -2.49
N LYS A 536 -14.78 -6.83 -2.71
CA LYS A 536 -14.08 -6.43 -3.93
C LYS A 536 -14.65 -7.01 -5.21
N GLU A 537 -15.13 -8.25 -5.16
CA GLU A 537 -15.64 -8.96 -6.34
C GLU A 537 -17.00 -8.39 -6.82
N ALA A 538 -17.70 -7.62 -5.98
CA ALA A 538 -18.94 -6.93 -6.34
C ALA A 538 -18.72 -5.67 -7.20
N PHE A 539 -17.51 -5.10 -7.17
CA PHE A 539 -17.17 -3.86 -7.88
C PHE A 539 -16.40 -4.16 -9.18
N ALA A 540 -17.04 -3.82 -10.30
CA ALA A 540 -16.63 -3.96 -11.71
C ALA A 540 -15.30 -4.70 -12.01
N GLN A 541 -15.40 -5.96 -12.45
CA GLN A 541 -14.28 -6.76 -12.98
C GLN A 541 -13.50 -6.03 -14.09
N GLU A 542 -14.15 -5.19 -14.91
CA GLU A 542 -13.49 -4.38 -15.95
C GLU A 542 -12.48 -3.38 -15.38
N ALA A 543 -12.80 -2.70 -14.27
CA ALA A 543 -11.87 -1.78 -13.62
C ALA A 543 -10.66 -2.52 -13.05
N ILE A 544 -10.88 -3.71 -12.46
CA ILE A 544 -9.82 -4.57 -11.94
C ILE A 544 -8.92 -5.10 -13.06
N GLN A 545 -9.50 -5.49 -14.20
CA GLN A 545 -8.73 -5.97 -15.37
C GLN A 545 -7.90 -4.85 -15.99
N SER A 546 -8.48 -3.67 -16.20
CA SER A 546 -7.77 -2.51 -16.76
C SER A 546 -6.66 -1.97 -15.84
N ALA A 547 -6.79 -2.12 -14.52
CA ALA A 547 -5.74 -1.73 -13.57
C ALA A 547 -4.67 -2.82 -13.31
N TYR A 548 -4.85 -4.05 -13.81
CA TYR A 548 -4.01 -5.20 -13.44
C TYR A 548 -2.52 -4.99 -13.76
N VAL A 549 -2.20 -4.56 -14.97
CA VAL A 549 -0.82 -4.30 -15.40
C VAL A 549 -0.21 -3.18 -14.55
N ALA A 550 -0.96 -2.10 -14.32
CA ALA A 550 -0.50 -0.98 -13.49
C ALA A 550 -0.23 -1.39 -12.03
N LYS A 551 -1.07 -2.28 -11.49
CA LYS A 551 -0.93 -2.89 -10.16
C LYS A 551 0.37 -3.69 -10.04
N LEU A 552 0.62 -4.59 -11.01
CA LEU A 552 1.85 -5.38 -11.06
C LEU A 552 3.09 -4.48 -11.14
N VAL A 553 3.05 -3.44 -11.99
CA VAL A 553 4.15 -2.49 -12.11
C VAL A 553 4.40 -1.74 -10.80
N GLY A 554 3.33 -1.36 -10.10
CA GLY A 554 3.41 -0.72 -8.79
C GLY A 554 4.09 -1.60 -7.72
N ASP A 555 3.93 -2.92 -7.77
CA ASP A 555 4.64 -3.82 -6.84
C ASP A 555 6.16 -3.85 -7.11
N TYR A 556 6.62 -3.71 -8.35
CA TYR A 556 8.07 -3.56 -8.62
C TYR A 556 8.61 -2.23 -8.09
N VAL A 557 7.87 -1.14 -8.33
CA VAL A 557 8.23 0.19 -7.79
C VAL A 557 8.28 0.15 -6.26
N ARG A 558 7.35 -0.57 -5.62
CA ARG A 558 7.34 -0.77 -4.18
C ARG A 558 8.61 -1.45 -3.68
N ILE A 559 9.13 -2.49 -4.35
CA ILE A 559 10.39 -3.13 -3.97
C ILE A 559 11.54 -2.10 -3.99
N LEU A 560 11.63 -1.29 -5.06
CA LEU A 560 12.67 -0.27 -5.18
C LEU A 560 12.56 0.79 -4.07
N TYR A 561 11.35 1.33 -3.88
CA TYR A 561 11.09 2.41 -2.94
C TYR A 561 11.22 1.97 -1.49
N PHE A 562 10.67 0.81 -1.11
CA PHE A 562 10.79 0.32 0.28
C PHE A 562 12.25 0.00 0.62
N SER A 563 13.01 -0.56 -0.32
CA SER A 563 14.43 -0.83 -0.12
C SER A 563 15.25 0.45 0.06
N ALA A 564 14.99 1.49 -0.74
CA ALA A 564 15.65 2.79 -0.60
C ALA A 564 15.17 3.57 0.62
N TYR A 565 13.88 3.50 0.94
CA TYR A 565 13.29 4.17 2.09
C TYR A 565 13.84 3.60 3.40
N ALA A 566 13.96 2.27 3.52
CA ALA A 566 14.59 1.65 4.68
C ALA A 566 16.03 2.14 4.92
N ARG A 567 16.81 2.35 3.84
CA ARG A 567 18.16 2.92 3.92
C ARG A 567 18.15 4.41 4.30
N ALA A 568 17.15 5.16 3.88
CA ALA A 568 16.98 6.57 4.28
C ALA A 568 16.59 6.70 5.76
N LEU A 569 15.88 5.71 6.29
CA LEU A 569 15.41 5.66 7.68
C LEU A 569 16.50 5.26 8.68
N THR A 570 17.38 4.32 8.32
CA THR A 570 18.38 3.79 9.25
C THR A 570 19.61 3.22 8.55
N GLY A 571 20.74 3.24 9.25
CA GLY A 571 21.95 2.51 8.84
C GLY A 571 21.87 1.00 9.09
N ASP A 572 20.95 0.53 9.94
CA ASP A 572 20.75 -0.88 10.26
C ASP A 572 19.44 -1.41 9.65
N VAL A 573 19.46 -1.56 8.32
CA VAL A 573 18.31 -2.06 7.55
C VAL A 573 17.93 -3.48 7.96
N ALA A 574 18.91 -4.31 8.38
CA ALA A 574 18.64 -5.69 8.80
C ALA A 574 17.76 -5.73 10.05
N ARG A 575 18.06 -4.90 11.05
CA ARG A 575 17.22 -4.78 12.26
C ARG A 575 15.84 -4.21 11.97
N LEU A 576 15.74 -3.20 11.11
CA LEU A 576 14.44 -2.64 10.70
C LEU A 576 13.61 -3.71 9.97
N LYS A 577 14.23 -4.44 9.05
CA LYS A 577 13.59 -5.52 8.30
C LYS A 577 13.12 -6.64 9.22
N ASP A 578 13.95 -7.10 10.15
CA ASP A 578 13.57 -8.12 11.12
C ASP A 578 12.31 -7.72 11.91
N ALA A 579 12.21 -6.46 12.33
CA ALA A 579 11.02 -5.97 13.04
C ALA A 579 9.72 -6.10 12.22
N ILE A 580 9.80 -6.00 10.89
CA ILE A 580 8.64 -5.93 10.00
C ILE A 580 8.41 -7.17 9.12
N ASP A 581 9.34 -8.12 9.16
CA ASP A 581 9.21 -9.41 8.47
C ASP A 581 8.06 -10.24 9.06
N PRO A 582 7.34 -11.03 8.24
CA PRO A 582 7.65 -11.32 6.84
C PRO A 582 6.77 -10.53 5.84
N PHE A 583 5.65 -9.94 6.26
CA PHE A 583 4.67 -9.31 5.35
C PHE A 583 5.22 -8.07 4.65
N THR A 584 5.74 -7.11 5.42
CA THR A 584 6.24 -5.84 4.89
C THR A 584 7.69 -5.98 4.43
N GLY A 585 8.50 -6.67 5.23
CA GLY A 585 9.95 -6.75 5.02
C GLY A 585 10.35 -7.53 3.77
N CYS A 586 9.46 -8.35 3.21
CA CYS A 586 9.68 -9.01 1.93
C CYS A 586 9.86 -8.01 0.77
N PHE A 587 9.34 -6.78 0.87
CA PHE A 587 9.55 -5.72 -0.14
C PHE A 587 10.84 -4.92 0.06
N ILE A 588 11.62 -5.18 1.12
CA ILE A 588 12.92 -4.58 1.36
C ILE A 588 14.00 -5.57 0.92
N SER A 589 14.55 -5.41 -0.27
CA SER A 589 15.59 -6.29 -0.81
C SER A 589 16.99 -5.70 -0.64
N ARG A 590 17.99 -6.57 -0.50
CA ARG A 590 19.42 -6.20 -0.61
C ARG A 590 19.87 -6.05 -2.06
N ILE A 591 19.13 -6.67 -2.99
CA ILE A 591 19.37 -6.64 -4.44
C ILE A 591 18.09 -6.19 -5.18
N PRO A 592 17.53 -5.01 -4.86
CA PRO A 592 16.23 -4.59 -5.35
C PRO A 592 16.19 -4.45 -6.88
N ALA A 593 17.26 -3.99 -7.53
CA ALA A 593 17.27 -3.89 -8.99
C ALA A 593 17.23 -5.28 -9.63
N SER A 594 18.05 -6.21 -9.14
CA SER A 594 18.15 -7.57 -9.67
C SER A 594 16.84 -8.33 -9.54
N VAL A 595 16.19 -8.26 -8.37
CA VAL A 595 14.88 -8.87 -8.14
C VAL A 595 13.84 -8.29 -9.09
N VAL A 596 13.79 -6.97 -9.23
CA VAL A 596 12.81 -6.30 -10.11
C VAL A 596 13.00 -6.68 -11.57
N TYR A 597 14.23 -6.63 -12.09
CA TYR A 597 14.50 -6.95 -13.50
C TYR A 597 14.23 -8.42 -13.83
N LEU A 598 14.65 -9.35 -12.97
CA LEU A 598 14.39 -10.78 -13.15
C LEU A 598 12.88 -11.08 -13.09
N ARG A 599 12.20 -10.56 -12.07
CA ARG A 599 10.74 -10.76 -11.90
C ARG A 599 9.97 -10.15 -13.08
N PHE A 600 10.36 -8.96 -13.53
CA PHE A 600 9.79 -8.30 -14.70
C PHE A 600 9.93 -9.16 -15.96
N GLY A 601 11.15 -9.64 -16.26
CA GLY A 601 11.40 -10.41 -17.47
C GLY A 601 10.64 -11.73 -17.52
N LEU A 602 10.59 -12.45 -16.39
CA LEU A 602 9.86 -13.71 -16.26
C LEU A 602 8.33 -13.50 -16.31
N LYS A 603 7.82 -12.42 -15.73
CA LYS A 603 6.38 -12.10 -15.79
C LYS A 603 5.95 -11.71 -17.20
N ALA A 604 6.75 -10.91 -17.91
CA ALA A 604 6.52 -10.57 -19.31
C ALA A 604 6.49 -11.85 -20.18
N ALA A 605 7.47 -12.74 -20.00
CA ALA A 605 7.51 -14.02 -20.70
C ALA A 605 6.24 -14.86 -20.47
N SER A 606 5.75 -14.88 -19.22
CA SER A 606 4.52 -15.60 -18.85
C SER A 606 3.28 -15.08 -19.59
N PHE A 607 3.15 -13.75 -19.77
CA PHE A 607 2.03 -13.19 -20.54
C PHE A 607 2.03 -13.70 -21.99
N PHE A 608 3.20 -13.72 -22.63
CA PHE A 608 3.30 -14.18 -24.01
C PHE A 608 3.14 -15.69 -24.16
N THR A 609 3.53 -16.49 -23.15
CA THR A 609 3.28 -17.95 -23.14
C THR A 609 1.79 -18.27 -22.96
N GLU A 610 1.06 -17.42 -22.25
CA GLU A 610 -0.38 -17.58 -21.99
C GLU A 610 -1.27 -16.92 -23.06
N ASP A 611 -0.72 -16.57 -24.23
CA ASP A 611 -1.41 -15.87 -25.33
C ASP A 611 -2.07 -14.54 -24.93
N LYS A 612 -1.53 -13.87 -23.90
CA LYS A 612 -2.00 -12.55 -23.41
C LYS A 612 -1.16 -11.42 -24.00
N GLU A 613 -1.08 -11.38 -25.33
CA GLU A 613 -0.18 -10.49 -26.08
C GLU A 613 -0.37 -9.00 -25.76
N GLU A 614 -1.62 -8.53 -25.66
CA GLU A 614 -1.92 -7.12 -25.33
C GLU A 614 -1.43 -6.75 -23.93
N GLN A 615 -1.65 -7.63 -22.93
CA GLN A 615 -1.17 -7.41 -21.57
C GLN A 615 0.35 -7.44 -21.51
N GLY A 616 1.00 -8.36 -22.24
CA GLY A 616 2.45 -8.43 -22.35
C GLY A 616 3.05 -7.15 -22.97
N LEU A 617 2.44 -6.66 -24.06
CA LEU A 617 2.83 -5.42 -24.73
C LEU A 617 2.70 -4.21 -23.80
N GLU A 618 1.54 -4.04 -23.16
CA GLU A 618 1.28 -2.95 -22.21
C GLU A 618 2.27 -3.01 -21.04
N PHE A 619 2.48 -4.21 -20.49
CA PHE A 619 3.39 -4.45 -19.37
C PHE A 619 4.83 -4.06 -19.70
N VAL A 620 5.33 -4.43 -20.88
CA VAL A 620 6.68 -4.05 -21.32
C VAL A 620 6.81 -2.54 -21.48
N LYS A 621 5.88 -1.90 -22.21
CA LYS A 621 5.95 -0.46 -22.48
C LYS A 621 5.79 0.40 -21.22
N MET A 622 4.75 0.15 -20.42
CA MET A 622 4.50 0.91 -19.20
C MET A 622 5.55 0.60 -18.13
N GLY A 623 5.88 -0.68 -17.96
CA GLY A 623 6.81 -1.14 -16.95
C GLY A 623 8.22 -0.60 -17.15
N ALA A 624 8.75 -0.65 -18.37
CA ALA A 624 10.07 -0.10 -18.69
C ALA A 624 10.18 1.37 -18.26
N LYS A 625 9.20 2.20 -18.66
CA LYS A 625 9.18 3.63 -18.33
C LYS A 625 9.10 3.88 -16.81
N ARG A 626 8.15 3.25 -16.13
CA ARG A 626 7.90 3.49 -14.70
C ARG A 626 9.02 2.95 -13.81
N ILE A 627 9.57 1.77 -14.12
CA ILE A 627 10.67 1.17 -13.36
C ILE A 627 11.96 1.97 -13.57
N MET A 628 12.26 2.44 -14.79
CA MET A 628 13.41 3.33 -15.02
C MET A 628 13.32 4.61 -14.19
N ALA A 629 12.15 5.26 -14.17
CA ALA A 629 11.94 6.45 -13.36
C ALA A 629 12.14 6.17 -11.87
N ALA A 630 11.59 5.05 -11.37
CA ALA A 630 11.75 4.64 -9.98
C ALA A 630 13.22 4.35 -9.60
N LEU A 631 13.97 3.68 -10.48
CA LEU A 631 15.41 3.45 -10.28
C LEU A 631 16.20 4.76 -10.21
N GLY A 632 15.89 5.73 -11.08
CA GLY A 632 16.52 7.05 -11.06
C GLY A 632 16.19 7.84 -9.80
N PHE A 633 14.95 7.77 -9.31
CA PHE A 633 14.50 8.47 -8.11
C PHE A 633 15.10 7.87 -6.82
N ALA A 634 15.19 6.54 -6.75
CA ALA A 634 15.63 5.79 -5.57
C ALA A 634 17.15 5.55 -5.51
N GLY A 635 17.87 5.72 -6.62
CA GLY A 635 19.28 5.37 -6.76
C GLY A 635 20.26 6.32 -6.07
N GLY A 636 21.33 5.76 -5.49
CA GLY A 636 22.43 6.50 -4.85
C GLY A 636 22.24 6.79 -3.35
N GLU A 637 23.32 7.18 -2.67
CA GLU A 637 23.32 7.46 -1.22
C GLU A 637 22.60 8.77 -0.85
N ASN A 638 22.63 9.77 -1.75
CA ASN A 638 21.90 11.04 -1.62
C ASN A 638 20.80 11.14 -2.68
N SER A 639 19.98 10.09 -2.77
CA SER A 639 18.92 9.98 -3.76
C SER A 639 17.84 11.07 -3.61
N ALA A 640 17.14 11.39 -4.70
CA ALA A 640 15.99 12.29 -4.66
C ALA A 640 14.90 11.78 -3.70
N LEU A 641 14.75 10.46 -3.59
CA LEU A 641 13.88 9.82 -2.61
C LEU A 641 14.25 10.21 -1.17
N LYS A 642 15.53 10.13 -0.80
CA LYS A 642 15.99 10.49 0.54
C LYS A 642 15.74 11.97 0.84
N GLN A 643 16.06 12.85 -0.10
CA GLN A 643 15.84 14.29 0.04
C GLN A 643 14.36 14.63 0.20
N CYS A 644 13.49 13.96 -0.56
CA CYS A 644 12.05 14.11 -0.46
C CYS A 644 11.53 13.66 0.91
N TYR A 645 11.97 12.48 1.39
CA TYR A 645 11.64 12.00 2.74
C TYR A 645 12.07 12.98 3.83
N GLU A 646 13.31 13.47 3.79
CA GLU A 646 13.85 14.41 4.78
C GLU A 646 13.08 15.73 4.80
N LYS A 647 12.75 16.28 3.62
CA LYS A 647 11.91 17.47 3.49
C LYS A 647 10.52 17.24 4.06
N GLU A 648 9.91 16.08 3.78
CA GLU A 648 8.59 15.76 4.29
C GLU A 648 8.56 15.55 5.80
N ARG A 649 9.58 14.91 6.37
CA ARG A 649 9.75 14.78 7.82
C ARG A 649 9.77 16.15 8.51
N LEU A 650 10.53 17.10 7.95
CA LEU A 650 10.58 18.46 8.49
C LEU A 650 9.21 19.15 8.43
N GLY A 651 8.49 19.00 7.33
CA GLY A 651 7.18 19.60 7.17
C GLY A 651 6.10 19.00 8.07
N TRP A 652 6.07 17.69 8.24
CA TRP A 652 5.16 17.04 9.19
C TRP A 652 5.46 17.45 10.63
N ASN A 653 6.74 17.61 11.00
CA ASN A 653 7.10 18.17 12.30
C ASN A 653 6.55 19.59 12.47
N LEU A 654 6.78 20.46 11.48
CA LEU A 654 6.24 21.83 11.49
C LEU A 654 4.71 21.85 11.59
N TYR A 655 4.01 20.95 10.91
CA TYR A 655 2.56 20.81 10.99
C TYR A 655 2.09 20.56 12.44
N TYR A 656 2.64 19.54 13.10
CA TYR A 656 2.24 19.19 14.47
C TYR A 656 2.68 20.23 15.52
N ASP A 657 3.83 20.87 15.32
CA ASP A 657 4.28 21.99 16.16
C ASP A 657 3.34 23.19 16.02
N THR A 658 2.90 23.49 14.79
CA THR A 658 1.95 24.59 14.51
C THR A 658 0.61 24.33 15.19
N LEU A 659 0.08 23.12 15.06
CA LEU A 659 -1.18 22.74 15.74
C LEU A 659 -1.06 22.84 17.27
N SER A 660 0.06 22.42 17.83
CA SER A 660 0.28 22.49 19.29
C SER A 660 0.34 23.94 19.77
N ALA A 661 1.04 24.82 19.05
CA ALA A 661 1.07 26.25 19.38
C ALA A 661 -0.32 26.91 19.26
N MET A 662 -1.10 26.54 18.25
CA MET A 662 -2.48 27.01 18.10
C MET A 662 -3.38 26.54 19.24
N GLU A 663 -3.24 25.29 19.69
CA GLU A 663 -4.01 24.74 20.81
C GLU A 663 -3.74 25.53 22.11
N ASP A 664 -2.47 25.81 22.40
CA ASP A 664 -2.08 26.60 23.56
C ASP A 664 -2.59 28.05 23.46
N ALA A 665 -2.51 28.65 22.28
CA ALA A 665 -3.06 29.99 22.04
C ALA A 665 -4.59 30.04 22.23
N LEU A 666 -5.33 29.03 21.76
CA LEU A 666 -6.78 28.92 21.97
C LEU A 666 -7.14 28.78 23.45
N LYS A 667 -6.38 27.98 24.23
CA LYS A 667 -6.58 27.84 25.68
C LYS A 667 -6.39 29.17 26.41
N ASN A 668 -5.50 30.02 25.90
CA ASN A 668 -5.22 31.35 26.46
C ASN A 668 -6.16 32.45 25.93
N GLY A 669 -7.14 32.11 25.08
CA GLY A 669 -8.08 33.08 24.51
C GLY A 669 -7.45 34.04 23.50
N ASP A 670 -6.35 33.65 22.85
CA ASP A 670 -5.65 34.48 21.86
C ASP A 670 -6.56 34.85 20.68
N GLY A 671 -6.63 36.15 20.37
CA GLY A 671 -7.53 36.69 19.34
C GLY A 671 -7.20 36.17 17.94
N PHE A 672 -5.92 36.00 17.61
CA PHE A 672 -5.50 35.49 16.31
C PHE A 672 -5.90 34.02 16.15
N ALA A 673 -5.67 33.18 17.17
CA ALA A 673 -6.11 31.79 17.18
C ALA A 673 -7.63 31.64 17.02
N LEU A 674 -8.41 32.50 17.68
CA LEU A 674 -9.87 32.50 17.59
C LEU A 674 -10.37 32.82 16.17
N GLU A 675 -9.73 33.77 15.49
CA GLU A 675 -10.03 34.07 14.08
C GLU A 675 -9.66 32.93 13.15
N LEU A 676 -8.50 32.30 13.35
CA LEU A 676 -8.12 31.10 12.58
C LEU A 676 -9.12 29.95 12.78
N ARG A 677 -9.60 29.74 14.01
CA ARG A 677 -10.64 28.76 14.31
C ARG A 677 -11.96 29.07 13.61
N LYS A 678 -12.34 30.35 13.50
CA LYS A 678 -13.52 30.77 12.76
C LYS A 678 -13.39 30.48 11.26
N LYS A 679 -12.22 30.75 10.67
CA LYS A 679 -11.92 30.39 9.29
C LYS A 679 -11.98 28.88 9.07
N ALA A 680 -11.35 28.10 9.96
CA ALA A 680 -11.41 26.64 9.93
C ALA A 680 -12.86 26.14 9.86
N LYS A 681 -13.73 26.61 10.78
CA LYS A 681 -15.15 26.23 10.78
C LYS A 681 -15.88 26.62 9.48
N SER A 682 -15.51 27.74 8.87
CA SER A 682 -16.08 28.16 7.59
C SER A 682 -15.69 27.22 6.45
N ILE A 683 -14.42 26.87 6.34
CA ILE A 683 -13.90 25.95 5.31
C ILE A 683 -14.53 24.56 5.48
N ILE A 684 -14.51 24.01 6.69
CA ILE A 684 -15.10 22.70 6.98
C ILE A 684 -16.60 22.65 6.60
N LYS A 685 -17.34 23.74 6.84
CA LYS A 685 -18.75 23.81 6.43
C LYS A 685 -18.92 23.74 4.91
N GLN A 686 -17.99 24.27 4.13
CA GLN A 686 -18.02 24.21 2.66
C GLN A 686 -17.72 22.79 2.15
N CYS A 687 -16.90 22.02 2.87
CA CYS A 687 -16.62 20.62 2.55
C CYS A 687 -17.80 19.67 2.83
N SER A 688 -18.80 20.08 3.62
CA SER A 688 -19.96 19.23 3.91
C SER A 688 -20.77 18.90 2.66
N ILE A 689 -21.20 17.63 2.54
CA ILE A 689 -22.11 17.18 1.50
C ILE A 689 -23.54 17.54 1.89
N ARG A 690 -24.27 18.15 0.95
CA ARG A 690 -25.70 18.42 1.10
C ARG A 690 -26.47 17.26 0.47
N PHE A 691 -27.02 16.39 1.29
CA PHE A 691 -27.99 15.43 0.80
C PHE A 691 -29.25 16.16 0.33
N GLY A 692 -29.70 15.89 -0.90
CA GLY A 692 -30.94 16.48 -1.42
C GLY A 692 -32.11 16.24 -0.45
N SER A 693 -32.91 17.28 -0.19
CA SER A 693 -34.18 17.11 0.53
C SER A 693 -35.11 16.26 -0.32
N ARG A 694 -35.58 15.13 0.22
CA ARG A 694 -36.64 14.33 -0.40
C ARG A 694 -37.93 15.13 -0.57
#